data_AF-A0A410RAB6-F1
#
_entry.id   AF-A0A410RAB6-F1
#
_cell.length_a   1.000
_cell.length_b   1.000
_cell.length_c   1.000
_cell.angle_alpha   90.00
_cell.angle_beta   90.00
_cell.angle_gamma   90.00
#
_symmetry.space_group_name_H-M   'P 1'
#
loop_
_entity.id
_entity.type
_entity.pdbx_description
1 polymer ?
#
loop_
_entity_poly.entity_id
_entity_poly.type
_entity_poly.pdbx_seq_one_letter_code
_entity_poly.pdbx_strand_id
1 'polypeptide(L)'
;MKSPVSRIARTALTVLAVCLAASTAWGQKLPDVIIQGPPIAPALAGDGQGLCVASNIWTRPANEFPQSRGTYIDGINGFIEEPASRQTRVTTVLRTQFDLSNNLNDGRTLSYGDFVSQVTAPECSIGGCTFNVIEDNDAFTSFVSRFRGYLNITEDLVAQPVHFGFYADDGISLVIYDRSQGYQVINRPPVLGAATWRSTNSVTFPQAGLYAVEILYAQVTEHAALELSMETGPFTDFERAANQPPVINLFSSGFQLLRPAQFFQTENGILSFAGQPDRCEQCNRGNANSPGNGGCGSFFHCNAAALCAPCDSSLFCGEYCSPCGESAPHCANVNGRTQCVQCTEDGQCPNGRCDLETNQCTGCNEDSDCATGACDTETFTCVECKNDSQCTNGEVCATDIHECRECTQDSHCPQGESCTDNLCSPCATNDSCAGNSCNCCPNGTQCMALTPGATPTCVECTTSSQCAEGQQCDTANGRCVDSVPSCNTADSCGPGCVKCPGERPYCLDGEVCVQCRNDLECGDGQFCLSGECASCTTDKHCGPRCGACGGDTPFCLSNGTAQGSTCVGCTDDGDCGSGVCNPTTRTCENSGACAVTCEPGTVCDGTSCVECFADAHCPCGGTCDTATNTCSTACSDSGDCLGVEHCSAKTMECERGRRKPGTEPQGGAFCCGTTADATPAGSTTFLLLLAAGLTFLRPRRTAR
;
A
#
# COMPACT_ATOMS: atom_id res chain seq x y z
N MET A 1 -18.94 -67.71 -44.40
CA MET A 1 -17.68 -68.45 -44.54
C MET A 1 -16.87 -68.28 -43.25
N LYS A 2 -16.60 -69.41 -42.59
CA LYS A 2 -15.47 -69.77 -41.69
C LYS A 2 -14.70 -68.67 -40.93
N SER A 3 -14.81 -68.74 -39.60
CA SER A 3 -13.80 -68.38 -38.56
C SER A 3 -12.45 -69.10 -38.80
N PRO A 4 -11.33 -68.82 -38.09
CA PRO A 4 -11.16 -69.38 -36.73
C PRO A 4 -10.18 -68.68 -35.73
N VAL A 5 -10.19 -69.21 -34.48
CA VAL A 5 -9.13 -69.29 -33.43
C VAL A 5 -8.94 -68.07 -32.49
N SER A 6 -8.81 -68.14 -31.14
CA SER A 6 -8.84 -69.16 -30.05
C SER A 6 -8.89 -68.38 -28.71
N ARG A 7 -9.82 -68.63 -27.78
CA ARG A 7 -9.73 -69.46 -26.54
C ARG A 7 -8.46 -69.32 -25.68
N ILE A 8 -8.67 -69.05 -24.37
CA ILE A 8 -8.02 -69.47 -23.10
C ILE A 8 -8.29 -68.33 -22.09
N ALA A 9 -8.84 -68.45 -20.87
CA ALA A 9 -9.36 -69.56 -20.07
C ALA A 9 -10.35 -68.98 -19.02
N ARG A 10 -11.38 -69.78 -18.67
CA ARG A 10 -12.20 -69.66 -17.46
C ARG A 10 -11.81 -70.81 -16.53
N THR A 11 -11.40 -70.50 -15.30
CA THR A 11 -11.43 -71.31 -14.06
C THR A 11 -10.61 -70.50 -13.03
N ALA A 12 -10.99 -70.21 -11.79
CA ALA A 12 -11.95 -70.82 -10.88
C ALA A 12 -12.31 -69.79 -9.79
N LEU A 13 -13.56 -69.80 -9.29
CA LEU A 13 -13.83 -69.53 -7.88
C LEU A 13 -15.25 -70.02 -7.55
N THR A 14 -15.32 -71.25 -7.07
CA THR A 14 -16.47 -71.77 -6.31
C THR A 14 -15.93 -72.48 -5.09
N VAL A 15 -16.67 -72.32 -3.99
CA VAL A 15 -16.56 -72.98 -2.68
C VAL A 15 -15.68 -72.27 -1.65
N LEU A 16 -16.30 -71.35 -0.90
CA LEU A 16 -16.18 -71.32 0.56
C LEU A 16 -17.54 -70.94 1.17
N ALA A 17 -18.39 -71.96 1.32
CA ALA A 17 -19.49 -71.98 2.27
C ALA A 17 -19.05 -72.89 3.44
N VAL A 18 -19.59 -72.64 4.64
CA VAL A 18 -19.23 -73.17 5.99
C VAL A 18 -18.28 -72.18 6.70
N CYS A 19 -18.68 -71.38 7.71
CA CYS A 19 -19.60 -71.64 8.81
C CYS A 19 -20.65 -70.52 9.03
N LEU A 20 -21.92 -70.80 8.71
CA LEU A 20 -23.06 -70.19 9.42
C LEU A 20 -23.26 -71.01 10.70
N ALA A 21 -22.45 -70.73 11.71
CA ALA A 21 -22.83 -71.03 13.08
C ALA A 21 -23.56 -69.80 13.60
N ALA A 22 -24.84 -69.95 13.92
CA ALA A 22 -25.53 -69.02 14.79
C ALA A 22 -24.79 -69.03 16.14
N SER A 23 -23.85 -68.10 16.30
CA SER A 23 -23.30 -67.77 17.61
C SER A 23 -24.43 -67.14 18.41
N THR A 24 -24.84 -67.84 19.46
CA THR A 24 -25.59 -67.23 20.56
C THR A 24 -24.89 -65.95 20.98
N ALA A 25 -25.64 -64.85 21.07
CA ALA A 25 -25.16 -63.51 21.35
C ALA A 25 -24.38 -63.44 22.67
N TRP A 26 -23.05 -63.42 22.56
CA TRP A 26 -22.14 -62.90 23.57
C TRP A 26 -21.64 -61.58 22.96
N GLY A 27 -21.62 -60.49 23.74
CA GLY A 27 -21.20 -59.17 23.25
C GLY A 27 -19.84 -59.28 22.54
N GLN A 28 -19.82 -59.05 21.24
CA GLN A 28 -18.61 -59.19 20.43
C GLN A 28 -18.18 -57.79 20.01
N LYS A 29 -17.08 -57.30 20.61
CA LYS A 29 -16.38 -56.08 20.20
C LYS A 29 -16.31 -55.98 18.67
N LEU A 30 -16.61 -54.80 18.12
CA LEU A 30 -16.39 -54.53 16.70
C LEU A 30 -14.89 -54.55 16.38
N PRO A 31 -14.49 -54.75 15.11
CA PRO A 31 -13.10 -54.61 14.71
C PRO A 31 -12.53 -53.22 15.04
N ASP A 32 -11.23 -53.16 15.29
CA ASP A 32 -10.51 -51.89 15.42
C ASP A 32 -10.66 -51.06 14.15
N VAL A 33 -10.76 -49.74 14.32
CA VAL A 33 -10.98 -48.81 13.22
C VAL A 33 -9.67 -48.11 12.85
N ILE A 34 -9.35 -48.12 11.56
CA ILE A 34 -8.30 -47.27 10.99
C ILE A 34 -8.99 -46.31 10.04
N ILE A 35 -8.93 -45.02 10.35
CA ILE A 35 -9.48 -43.98 9.49
C ILE A 35 -8.61 -43.86 8.24
N GLN A 36 -9.24 -43.88 7.06
CA GLN A 36 -8.54 -43.91 5.77
C GLN A 36 -8.43 -42.54 5.11
N GLY A 37 -9.41 -41.65 5.33
CA GLY A 37 -9.48 -40.34 4.70
C GLY A 37 -8.89 -39.19 5.55
N PRO A 38 -8.69 -38.02 4.93
CA PRO A 38 -8.27 -36.82 5.63
C PRO A 38 -9.38 -36.30 6.56
N PRO A 39 -9.03 -35.51 7.59
CA PRO A 39 -10.01 -34.82 8.41
C PRO A 39 -10.85 -33.85 7.58
N ILE A 40 -12.01 -33.47 8.12
CA ILE A 40 -12.96 -32.57 7.47
C ILE A 40 -12.38 -31.16 7.42
N ALA A 41 -11.79 -30.70 8.52
CA ALA A 41 -11.13 -29.41 8.66
C ALA A 41 -9.82 -29.56 9.47
N PRO A 42 -8.89 -28.59 9.39
CA PRO A 42 -7.68 -28.59 10.20
C PRO A 42 -7.96 -28.65 11.71
N ALA A 43 -6.97 -29.09 12.49
CA ALA A 43 -7.10 -29.12 13.94
C ALA A 43 -7.22 -27.68 14.47
N LEU A 44 -8.13 -27.47 15.41
CA LEU A 44 -8.38 -26.16 15.99
C LEU A 44 -7.67 -26.02 17.34
N ALA A 45 -7.21 -24.80 17.62
CA ALA A 45 -6.68 -24.43 18.93
C ALA A 45 -7.78 -23.77 19.78
N GLY A 46 -7.66 -23.89 21.10
CA GLY A 46 -8.63 -23.32 22.06
C GLY A 46 -9.71 -24.29 22.49
N ASP A 47 -10.68 -23.79 23.26
CA ASP A 47 -11.75 -24.59 23.83
C ASP A 47 -12.88 -24.80 22.81
N GLY A 48 -13.18 -26.08 22.53
CA GLY A 48 -14.37 -26.49 21.80
C GLY A 48 -15.69 -26.07 22.44
N GLN A 49 -16.72 -25.99 21.60
CA GLN A 49 -18.07 -25.56 21.98
C GLN A 49 -18.93 -26.69 22.60
N GLY A 50 -18.45 -27.93 22.61
CA GLY A 50 -19.23 -29.09 23.02
C GLY A 50 -20.03 -29.72 21.86
N LEU A 51 -20.84 -30.73 22.17
CA LEU A 51 -21.64 -31.47 21.19
C LEU A 51 -23.08 -30.97 21.16
N CYS A 52 -23.66 -30.92 19.96
CA CYS A 52 -25.08 -30.65 19.81
C CYS A 52 -25.89 -31.90 20.14
N VAL A 53 -26.81 -31.81 21.09
CA VAL A 53 -27.65 -32.89 21.58
C VAL A 53 -29.08 -32.69 21.08
N ALA A 54 -29.66 -33.72 20.49
CA ALA A 54 -31.06 -33.77 20.10
C ALA A 54 -31.72 -34.99 20.77
N SER A 55 -32.72 -34.75 21.61
CA SER A 55 -33.36 -35.80 22.40
C SER A 55 -34.88 -35.82 22.21
N ASN A 56 -35.46 -37.01 22.29
CA ASN A 56 -36.90 -37.23 22.19
C ASN A 56 -37.33 -38.29 23.20
N ILE A 57 -38.45 -38.04 23.89
CA ILE A 57 -39.14 -39.08 24.65
C ILE A 57 -39.63 -40.15 23.67
N TRP A 58 -39.36 -41.42 23.98
CA TRP A 58 -39.80 -42.56 23.21
C TRP A 58 -41.25 -42.89 23.59
N THR A 59 -42.19 -42.48 22.75
CA THR A 59 -43.62 -42.67 22.98
C THR A 59 -44.19 -43.97 22.39
N ARG A 60 -43.35 -44.74 21.71
CA ARG A 60 -43.72 -46.03 21.13
C ARG A 60 -43.62 -47.16 22.17
N PRO A 61 -44.29 -48.30 21.94
CA PRO A 61 -44.08 -49.51 22.73
C PRO A 61 -42.59 -49.89 22.84
N ALA A 62 -42.17 -50.38 24.02
CA ALA A 62 -40.77 -50.71 24.30
C ALA A 62 -40.20 -51.83 23.39
N ASN A 63 -41.05 -52.72 22.88
CA ASN A 63 -40.62 -53.77 21.93
C ASN A 63 -40.29 -53.22 20.53
N GLU A 64 -40.63 -51.96 20.22
CA GLU A 64 -40.27 -51.30 18.98
C GLU A 64 -38.87 -50.67 19.03
N PHE A 65 -38.19 -50.67 20.18
CA PHE A 65 -36.79 -50.27 20.24
C PHE A 65 -35.96 -51.14 19.29
N PRO A 66 -35.09 -50.54 18.45
CA PRO A 66 -34.18 -51.31 17.62
C PRO A 66 -33.17 -52.12 18.47
N GLN A 67 -33.35 -53.44 18.54
CA GLN A 67 -32.51 -54.33 19.37
C GLN A 67 -31.40 -55.06 18.60
N SER A 68 -31.16 -54.71 17.34
CA SER A 68 -30.14 -55.36 16.49
C SER A 68 -29.16 -54.36 15.91
N ARG A 69 -27.89 -54.75 15.75
CA ARG A 69 -26.84 -53.88 15.18
C ARG A 69 -27.19 -53.35 13.79
N GLY A 70 -27.85 -54.18 12.96
CA GLY A 70 -28.23 -53.80 11.60
C GLY A 70 -29.41 -52.82 11.52
N THR A 71 -30.14 -52.61 12.61
CA THR A 71 -31.32 -51.72 12.63
C THR A 71 -31.20 -50.57 13.61
N TYR A 72 -30.20 -50.58 14.51
CA TYR A 72 -30.10 -49.62 15.59
C TYR A 72 -29.89 -48.19 15.11
N ILE A 73 -28.82 -47.94 14.37
CA ILE A 73 -28.45 -46.59 13.94
C ILE A 73 -29.55 -45.97 13.06
N ASP A 74 -30.00 -46.69 12.04
CA ASP A 74 -31.04 -46.21 11.12
C ASP A 74 -32.40 -46.06 11.81
N GLY A 75 -32.74 -46.96 12.73
CA GLY A 75 -34.00 -46.93 13.46
C GLY A 75 -34.11 -45.73 14.41
N ILE A 76 -33.05 -45.46 15.18
CA ILE A 76 -33.03 -44.31 16.10
C ILE A 76 -32.96 -43.00 15.31
N ASN A 77 -32.10 -42.90 14.29
CA ASN A 77 -32.07 -41.72 13.42
C ASN A 77 -33.41 -41.49 12.74
N GLY A 78 -34.04 -42.54 12.20
CA GLY A 78 -35.35 -42.48 11.58
C GLY A 78 -36.40 -41.92 12.53
N PHE A 79 -36.47 -42.44 13.76
CA PHE A 79 -37.40 -41.93 14.78
C PHE A 79 -37.19 -40.45 15.09
N ILE A 80 -35.95 -39.98 15.25
CA ILE A 80 -35.65 -38.56 15.54
C ILE A 80 -36.02 -37.64 14.36
N GLU A 81 -35.94 -38.13 13.12
CA GLU A 81 -36.24 -37.34 11.90
C GLU A 81 -37.74 -37.36 11.51
N GLU A 82 -38.54 -38.23 12.12
CA GLU A 82 -39.98 -38.28 11.85
C GLU A 82 -40.68 -36.93 12.15
N PRO A 83 -41.70 -36.53 11.37
CA PRO A 83 -42.38 -35.26 11.57
C PRO A 83 -42.91 -35.04 12.99
N ALA A 84 -43.45 -36.08 13.64
CA ALA A 84 -43.98 -35.99 15.00
C ALA A 84 -42.86 -35.78 16.02
N SER A 85 -41.76 -36.54 15.92
CA SER A 85 -40.60 -36.41 16.82
C SER A 85 -39.91 -35.06 16.65
N ARG A 86 -39.77 -34.55 15.42
CA ARG A 86 -39.18 -33.22 15.18
C ARG A 86 -39.94 -32.08 15.88
N GLN A 87 -41.26 -32.22 16.10
CA GLN A 87 -42.06 -31.22 16.82
C GLN A 87 -41.84 -31.21 18.33
N THR A 88 -41.40 -32.34 18.91
CA THR A 88 -41.20 -32.51 20.37
C THR A 88 -39.72 -32.65 20.75
N ARG A 89 -38.81 -32.49 19.79
CA ARG A 89 -37.38 -32.66 19.95
C ARG A 89 -36.79 -31.54 20.81
N VAL A 90 -36.12 -31.91 21.89
CA VAL A 90 -35.36 -30.98 22.73
C VAL A 90 -33.92 -30.92 22.22
N THR A 91 -33.44 -29.72 21.90
CA THR A 91 -32.07 -29.51 21.40
C THR A 91 -31.28 -28.64 22.37
N THR A 92 -30.08 -29.07 22.73
CA THR A 92 -29.19 -28.40 23.70
C THR A 92 -27.73 -28.62 23.31
N VAL A 93 -26.79 -27.94 23.96
CA VAL A 93 -25.35 -28.20 23.79
C VAL A 93 -24.80 -28.88 25.05
N LEU A 94 -24.11 -30.02 24.88
CA LEU A 94 -23.41 -30.70 25.97
C LEU A 94 -22.12 -29.93 26.28
N ARG A 95 -22.13 -29.18 27.38
CA ARG A 95 -21.01 -28.34 27.86
C ARG A 95 -20.39 -28.81 29.16
N THR A 96 -20.70 -30.03 29.58
CA THR A 96 -20.09 -30.73 30.71
C THR A 96 -19.22 -31.88 30.19
N GLN A 97 -18.36 -32.43 31.05
CA GLN A 97 -17.72 -33.71 30.75
C GLN A 97 -18.78 -34.75 30.37
N PHE A 98 -18.44 -35.65 29.45
CA PHE A 98 -19.41 -36.59 28.85
C PHE A 98 -19.75 -37.72 29.83
N ASP A 99 -20.51 -37.37 30.86
CA ASP A 99 -21.01 -38.23 31.93
C ASP A 99 -22.46 -37.81 32.22
N LEU A 100 -23.39 -38.57 31.65
CA LEU A 100 -24.82 -38.32 31.73
C LEU A 100 -25.52 -39.44 32.49
N SER A 101 -26.42 -39.07 33.40
CA SER A 101 -27.08 -40.03 34.28
C SER A 101 -28.47 -39.55 34.67
N ASN A 102 -29.41 -40.47 34.88
CA ASN A 102 -30.64 -40.14 35.62
C ASN A 102 -30.44 -40.19 37.14
N ASN A 103 -29.24 -40.47 37.63
CA ASN A 103 -28.90 -40.53 39.06
C ASN A 103 -29.81 -41.41 39.92
N LEU A 104 -30.50 -42.39 39.30
CA LEU A 104 -31.45 -43.25 39.99
C LEU A 104 -30.78 -44.09 41.08
N ASN A 105 -31.28 -43.97 42.31
CA ASN A 105 -30.90 -44.82 43.43
C ASN A 105 -32.11 -45.55 44.02
N ASP A 106 -32.39 -46.73 43.49
CA ASP A 106 -33.46 -47.62 43.95
C ASP A 106 -32.96 -48.73 44.90
N GLY A 107 -31.77 -48.51 45.49
CA GLY A 107 -30.98 -49.53 46.19
C GLY A 107 -29.88 -50.14 45.31
N ARG A 108 -29.93 -49.91 43.99
CA ARG A 108 -28.83 -50.10 43.04
C ARG A 108 -28.31 -48.73 42.60
N THR A 109 -27.06 -48.67 42.19
CA THR A 109 -26.40 -47.44 41.69
C THR A 109 -25.82 -47.65 40.29
N LEU A 110 -26.49 -48.45 39.44
CA LEU A 110 -25.99 -48.77 38.10
C LEU A 110 -25.95 -47.54 37.19
N SER A 111 -26.85 -46.58 37.40
CA SER A 111 -26.86 -45.31 36.68
C SER A 111 -25.69 -44.38 37.04
N TYR A 112 -24.92 -44.66 38.10
CA TYR A 112 -23.80 -43.80 38.49
C TYR A 112 -22.54 -44.00 37.64
N GLY A 113 -22.53 -45.03 36.79
CA GLY A 113 -21.42 -45.28 35.87
C GLY A 113 -20.11 -45.66 36.56
N ASP A 114 -19.02 -45.51 35.82
CA ASP A 114 -17.66 -45.75 36.28
C ASP A 114 -16.97 -44.52 36.85
N PHE A 115 -17.46 -43.32 36.54
CA PHE A 115 -16.86 -42.02 36.88
C PHE A 115 -17.61 -41.31 38.02
N VAL A 116 -18.05 -42.07 39.02
CA VAL A 116 -18.74 -41.57 40.20
C VAL A 116 -17.99 -40.39 40.85
N SER A 117 -18.68 -39.27 41.03
CA SER A 117 -18.17 -38.02 41.61
C SER A 117 -16.96 -37.41 40.89
N GLN A 118 -16.71 -37.76 39.62
CA GLN A 118 -15.60 -37.17 38.85
C GLN A 118 -15.98 -35.85 38.18
N VAL A 119 -17.26 -35.61 37.90
CA VAL A 119 -17.74 -34.36 37.31
C VAL A 119 -18.21 -33.39 38.39
N THR A 120 -17.47 -32.30 38.58
CA THR A 120 -17.79 -31.24 39.55
C THR A 120 -18.34 -30.01 38.83
N ALA A 121 -19.57 -30.09 38.33
CA ALA A 121 -20.28 -28.95 37.76
C ALA A 121 -21.55 -28.64 38.59
N PRO A 122 -21.99 -27.37 38.69
CA PRO A 122 -23.06 -26.96 39.63
C PRO A 122 -24.41 -27.68 39.48
N GLU A 123 -24.64 -28.29 38.31
CA GLU A 123 -25.91 -28.93 37.93
C GLU A 123 -25.79 -30.45 37.81
N CYS A 124 -24.65 -31.03 38.19
CA CYS A 124 -24.41 -32.47 38.07
C CYS A 124 -24.42 -33.15 39.44
N SER A 125 -25.03 -34.32 39.48
CA SER A 125 -25.20 -35.15 40.68
C SER A 125 -24.07 -36.18 40.77
N ILE A 126 -24.13 -37.04 41.80
CA ILE A 126 -23.06 -38.01 42.12
C ILE A 126 -22.68 -38.94 40.97
N GLY A 127 -23.64 -39.30 40.13
CA GLY A 127 -23.48 -40.22 39.01
C GLY A 127 -23.34 -39.54 37.66
N GLY A 128 -23.25 -38.21 37.61
CA GLY A 128 -23.16 -37.43 36.37
C GLY A 128 -24.26 -36.39 36.21
N CYS A 129 -24.24 -35.70 35.07
CA CYS A 129 -25.19 -34.64 34.74
C CYS A 129 -26.51 -35.22 34.22
N THR A 130 -27.64 -34.62 34.56
CA THR A 130 -28.95 -35.11 34.11
C THR A 130 -29.13 -34.95 32.60
N PHE A 131 -29.73 -35.95 31.95
CA PHE A 131 -30.11 -35.85 30.54
C PHE A 131 -31.14 -34.74 30.31
N ASN A 132 -31.09 -34.08 29.16
CA ASN A 132 -31.87 -32.89 28.84
C ASN A 132 -33.40 -33.09 28.67
N VAL A 133 -33.92 -34.30 28.87
CA VAL A 133 -35.34 -34.65 28.67
C VAL A 133 -35.98 -35.35 29.88
N ILE A 134 -35.22 -35.53 30.95
CA ILE A 134 -35.68 -36.17 32.19
C ILE A 134 -35.12 -35.40 33.40
N GLU A 135 -35.58 -35.78 34.59
CA GLU A 135 -35.05 -35.28 35.86
C GLU A 135 -34.27 -36.37 36.59
N ASP A 136 -33.49 -35.99 37.60
CA ASP A 136 -32.84 -36.94 38.50
C ASP A 136 -33.88 -37.84 39.17
N ASN A 137 -33.56 -39.13 39.26
CA ASN A 137 -34.40 -40.23 39.73
C ASN A 137 -35.62 -40.55 38.85
N ASP A 138 -35.71 -40.07 37.62
CA ASP A 138 -36.71 -40.56 36.66
C ASP A 138 -36.37 -41.99 36.19
N ALA A 139 -37.12 -42.97 36.68
CA ALA A 139 -36.95 -44.39 36.37
C ALA A 139 -37.83 -44.88 35.20
N PHE A 140 -38.73 -44.07 34.66
CA PHE A 140 -39.82 -44.58 33.82
C PHE A 140 -39.88 -43.96 32.43
N THR A 141 -39.25 -42.80 32.22
CA THR A 141 -39.24 -42.17 30.91
C THR A 141 -38.25 -42.87 29.99
N SER A 142 -38.77 -43.56 28.97
CA SER A 142 -37.97 -44.03 27.83
C SER A 142 -37.62 -42.85 26.93
N PHE A 143 -36.38 -42.75 26.47
CA PHE A 143 -35.97 -41.67 25.55
C PHE A 143 -34.78 -42.08 24.68
N VAL A 144 -34.52 -41.27 23.66
CA VAL A 144 -33.33 -41.39 22.81
C VAL A 144 -32.64 -40.05 22.72
N SER A 145 -31.32 -40.07 22.58
CA SER A 145 -30.49 -38.89 22.41
C SER A 145 -29.50 -39.09 21.26
N ARG A 146 -29.33 -38.07 20.44
CA ARG A 146 -28.34 -38.01 19.37
C ARG A 146 -27.39 -36.85 19.58
N PHE A 147 -26.10 -37.14 19.65
CA PHE A 147 -25.04 -36.16 19.80
C PHE A 147 -24.29 -36.03 18.48
N ARG A 148 -24.06 -34.80 18.03
CA ARG A 148 -23.33 -34.50 16.80
C ARG A 148 -22.39 -33.31 16.99
N GLY A 149 -21.28 -33.35 16.27
CA GLY A 149 -20.26 -32.30 16.22
C GLY A 149 -18.97 -32.86 15.64
N TYR A 150 -17.86 -32.20 15.94
CA TYR A 150 -16.53 -32.60 15.53
C TYR A 150 -15.69 -32.96 16.75
N LEU A 151 -15.01 -34.10 16.70
CA LEU A 151 -13.92 -34.43 17.61
C LEU A 151 -12.62 -33.85 17.05
N ASN A 152 -11.91 -33.05 17.86
CA ASN A 152 -10.62 -32.48 17.49
C ASN A 152 -9.49 -33.45 17.84
N ILE A 153 -8.84 -34.00 16.83
CA ILE A 153 -7.68 -34.89 16.96
C ILE A 153 -6.42 -34.04 16.82
N THR A 154 -5.64 -33.96 17.90
CA THR A 154 -4.37 -33.23 17.96
C THR A 154 -3.21 -34.11 17.46
N GLU A 155 -2.08 -33.47 17.13
CA GLU A 155 -0.90 -34.15 16.57
C GLU A 155 -0.36 -35.29 17.44
N ASP A 156 -0.49 -35.20 18.77
CA ASP A 156 -0.05 -36.23 19.71
C ASP A 156 -0.90 -37.51 19.66
N LEU A 157 -2.11 -37.45 19.11
CA LEU A 157 -3.03 -38.58 18.95
C LEU A 157 -2.90 -39.28 17.57
N VAL A 158 -2.14 -38.69 16.64
CA VAL A 158 -1.99 -39.22 15.28
C VAL A 158 -1.16 -40.49 15.28
N ALA A 159 -1.56 -41.46 14.46
CA ALA A 159 -0.91 -42.76 14.28
C ALA A 159 -0.75 -43.60 15.56
N GLN A 160 -1.48 -43.26 16.63
CA GLN A 160 -1.57 -44.05 17.86
C GLN A 160 -2.99 -44.63 18.01
N PRO A 161 -3.13 -45.82 18.61
CA PRO A 161 -4.45 -46.31 19.02
C PRO A 161 -5.05 -45.41 20.09
N VAL A 162 -6.18 -44.79 19.77
CA VAL A 162 -7.03 -44.08 20.73
C VAL A 162 -8.17 -44.99 21.12
N HIS A 163 -8.22 -45.40 22.38
CA HIS A 163 -9.26 -46.28 22.91
C HIS A 163 -10.45 -45.44 23.36
N PHE A 164 -11.62 -45.62 22.76
CA PHE A 164 -12.87 -45.03 23.22
C PHE A 164 -13.60 -46.02 24.12
N GLY A 165 -13.99 -45.58 25.32
CA GLY A 165 -14.69 -46.38 26.31
C GLY A 165 -16.02 -45.77 26.68
N PHE A 166 -17.06 -46.61 26.64
CA PHE A 166 -18.42 -46.25 27.01
C PHE A 166 -18.93 -47.13 28.14
N TYR A 167 -19.57 -46.50 29.11
CA TYR A 167 -20.52 -47.13 30.02
C TYR A 167 -21.91 -46.67 29.59
N ALA A 168 -22.77 -47.60 29.21
CA ALA A 168 -24.09 -47.27 28.69
C ALA A 168 -25.16 -48.18 29.28
N ASP A 169 -26.27 -47.58 29.65
CA ASP A 169 -27.51 -48.25 30.01
C ASP A 169 -28.63 -47.44 29.34
N ASP A 170 -29.36 -47.91 28.33
CA ASP A 170 -29.44 -49.29 27.82
C ASP A 170 -28.63 -49.57 26.52
N GLY A 171 -28.46 -48.57 25.65
CA GLY A 171 -27.86 -48.77 24.33
C GLY A 171 -27.09 -47.57 23.78
N ILE A 172 -26.05 -47.84 22.98
CA ILE A 172 -25.14 -46.83 22.47
C ILE A 172 -24.59 -47.17 21.07
N SER A 173 -24.31 -46.15 20.26
CA SER A 173 -23.44 -46.27 19.08
C SER A 173 -22.54 -45.05 18.95
N LEU A 174 -21.39 -45.24 18.32
CA LEU A 174 -20.47 -44.19 17.92
C LEU A 174 -20.09 -44.42 16.45
N VAL A 175 -20.32 -43.41 15.63
CA VAL A 175 -19.82 -43.33 14.26
C VAL A 175 -18.92 -42.12 14.13
N ILE A 176 -17.73 -42.32 13.58
CA ILE A 176 -16.79 -41.24 13.24
C ILE A 176 -16.79 -41.09 11.72
N TYR A 177 -16.77 -39.87 11.22
CA TYR A 177 -16.75 -39.55 9.80
C TYR A 177 -15.50 -38.77 9.47
N ASP A 178 -14.83 -39.21 8.40
CA ASP A 178 -13.84 -38.39 7.70
C ASP A 178 -14.53 -37.63 6.55
N ARG A 179 -13.74 -37.08 5.63
CA ARG A 179 -14.28 -36.36 4.47
C ARG A 179 -15.02 -37.25 3.45
N SER A 180 -14.82 -38.57 3.46
CA SER A 180 -15.32 -39.48 2.43
C SER A 180 -16.34 -40.51 2.93
N GLN A 181 -16.25 -40.98 4.18
CA GLN A 181 -17.08 -42.05 4.70
C GLN A 181 -17.23 -42.03 6.23
N GLY A 182 -18.17 -42.83 6.73
CA GLY A 182 -18.38 -43.09 8.16
C GLY A 182 -17.82 -44.44 8.60
N TYR A 183 -17.31 -44.50 9.82
CA TYR A 183 -16.73 -45.66 10.48
C TYR A 183 -17.50 -45.97 11.75
N GLN A 184 -18.10 -47.15 11.82
CA GLN A 184 -18.79 -47.61 13.02
C GLN A 184 -17.77 -48.08 14.06
N VAL A 185 -17.55 -47.28 15.10
CA VAL A 185 -16.60 -47.58 16.18
C VAL A 185 -17.26 -48.45 17.24
N ILE A 186 -18.49 -48.11 17.65
CA ILE A 186 -19.29 -48.90 18.60
C ILE A 186 -20.73 -48.98 18.08
N ASN A 187 -21.36 -50.15 18.21
CA ASN A 187 -22.77 -50.36 17.91
C ASN A 187 -23.33 -51.43 18.85
N ARG A 188 -23.88 -50.97 19.97
CA ARG A 188 -24.43 -51.76 21.06
C ARG A 188 -25.91 -51.37 21.24
N PRO A 189 -26.84 -52.00 20.50
CA PRO A 189 -28.27 -51.76 20.71
C PRO A 189 -28.72 -52.18 22.11
N PRO A 190 -29.82 -51.61 22.63
CA PRO A 190 -30.43 -52.05 23.88
C PRO A 190 -30.86 -53.51 23.78
N VAL A 191 -30.74 -54.25 24.88
CA VAL A 191 -31.23 -55.63 24.99
C VAL A 191 -32.22 -55.67 26.16
N LEU A 192 -33.50 -55.89 25.85
CA LEU A 192 -34.53 -55.91 26.90
C LEU A 192 -34.22 -56.97 27.96
N GLY A 193 -34.09 -56.53 29.21
CA GLY A 193 -33.70 -57.37 30.35
C GLY A 193 -32.18 -57.48 30.60
N ALA A 194 -31.34 -56.82 29.80
CA ALA A 194 -29.89 -56.73 30.00
C ALA A 194 -29.40 -55.29 29.70
N ALA A 195 -29.55 -54.43 30.70
CA ALA A 195 -29.55 -52.98 30.56
C ALA A 195 -28.14 -52.38 30.43
N THR A 196 -27.23 -52.72 31.36
CA THR A 196 -25.93 -52.02 31.48
C THR A 196 -24.75 -52.71 30.80
N TRP A 197 -24.01 -51.98 29.95
CA TRP A 197 -22.86 -52.47 29.19
C TRP A 197 -21.63 -51.56 29.29
N ARG A 198 -20.45 -52.20 29.24
CA ARG A 198 -19.18 -51.54 28.95
C ARG A 198 -18.68 -51.95 27.59
N SER A 199 -18.41 -50.96 26.75
CA SER A 199 -17.95 -51.17 25.38
C SER A 199 -16.74 -50.30 25.12
N THR A 200 -15.65 -50.91 24.68
CA THR A 200 -14.43 -50.21 24.29
C THR A 200 -14.05 -50.60 22.87
N ASN A 201 -13.46 -49.68 22.12
CA ASN A 201 -12.86 -49.97 20.82
C ASN A 201 -11.78 -48.93 20.48
N SER A 202 -10.77 -49.34 19.72
CA SER A 202 -9.68 -48.47 19.31
C SER A 202 -9.88 -47.88 17.92
N VAL A 203 -9.42 -46.64 17.76
CA VAL A 203 -9.40 -45.91 16.50
C VAL A 203 -8.00 -45.35 16.27
N THR A 204 -7.46 -45.52 15.06
CA THR A 204 -6.21 -44.88 14.65
C THR A 204 -6.49 -43.81 13.60
N PHE A 205 -6.03 -42.58 13.86
CA PHE A 205 -6.21 -41.43 12.97
C PHE A 205 -4.94 -41.18 12.12
N PRO A 206 -5.07 -40.96 10.80
CA PRO A 206 -3.92 -40.76 9.92
C PRO A 206 -3.35 -39.33 9.99
N GLN A 207 -4.14 -38.33 10.41
CA GLN A 207 -3.79 -36.91 10.41
C GLN A 207 -4.51 -36.18 11.55
N ALA A 208 -3.92 -35.09 12.04
CA ALA A 208 -4.58 -34.20 13.01
C ALA A 208 -5.68 -33.39 12.31
N GLY A 209 -6.81 -33.19 12.99
CA GLY A 209 -7.92 -32.41 12.45
C GLY A 209 -9.27 -32.70 13.09
N LEU A 210 -10.30 -32.07 12.53
CA LEU A 210 -11.68 -32.28 12.93
C LEU A 210 -12.27 -33.49 12.19
N TYR A 211 -12.77 -34.46 12.96
CA TYR A 211 -13.54 -35.59 12.47
C TYR A 211 -14.97 -35.49 12.99
N ALA A 212 -15.97 -35.60 12.11
CA ALA A 212 -17.35 -35.50 12.55
C ALA A 212 -17.72 -36.76 13.34
N VAL A 213 -18.50 -36.61 14.40
CA VAL A 213 -18.96 -37.71 15.24
C VAL A 213 -20.48 -37.71 15.32
N GLU A 214 -21.05 -38.90 15.38
CA GLU A 214 -22.45 -39.14 15.73
C GLU A 214 -22.51 -40.21 16.81
N ILE A 215 -23.15 -39.88 17.92
CA ILE A 215 -23.40 -40.80 19.02
C ILE A 215 -24.91 -40.92 19.17
N LEU A 216 -25.43 -42.15 19.20
CA LEU A 216 -26.84 -42.42 19.46
C LEU A 216 -26.96 -43.20 20.75
N TYR A 217 -27.82 -42.74 21.64
CA TYR A 217 -28.12 -43.35 22.91
C TYR A 217 -29.60 -43.66 23.02
N ALA A 218 -29.94 -44.78 23.64
CA ALA A 218 -31.30 -45.19 23.91
C ALA A 218 -31.44 -45.63 25.36
N GLN A 219 -32.45 -45.08 26.03
CA GLN A 219 -32.91 -45.48 27.36
C GLN A 219 -34.28 -46.13 27.26
N VAL A 220 -34.40 -47.34 27.78
CA VAL A 220 -35.66 -48.10 27.83
C VAL A 220 -36.36 -47.84 29.16
N THR A 221 -35.75 -48.17 30.30
CA THR A 221 -36.38 -47.98 31.63
C THR A 221 -35.36 -48.16 32.77
N GLU A 222 -35.72 -47.76 33.99
CA GLU A 222 -34.90 -47.83 35.20
C GLU A 222 -33.65 -46.94 35.15
N HIS A 223 -32.46 -47.52 35.05
CA HIS A 223 -31.20 -46.80 35.14
C HIS A 223 -30.82 -46.23 33.78
N ALA A 224 -30.50 -44.93 33.72
CA ALA A 224 -29.97 -44.30 32.52
C ALA A 224 -28.54 -43.83 32.82
N ALA A 225 -27.57 -44.31 32.07
CA ALA A 225 -26.19 -43.86 32.16
C ALA A 225 -25.57 -43.82 30.77
N LEU A 226 -24.81 -42.76 30.50
CA LEU A 226 -24.00 -42.63 29.31
C LEU A 226 -22.72 -41.86 29.64
N GLU A 227 -21.62 -42.61 29.71
CA GLU A 227 -20.28 -42.06 29.85
C GLU A 227 -19.51 -42.27 28.55
N LEU A 228 -18.75 -41.26 28.14
CA LEU A 228 -17.79 -41.35 27.04
C LEU A 228 -16.41 -40.91 27.55
N SER A 229 -15.47 -41.84 27.47
CA SER A 229 -14.11 -41.68 27.94
C SER A 229 -13.10 -42.15 26.91
N MET A 230 -11.85 -41.69 27.02
CA MET A 230 -10.74 -42.12 26.18
C MET A 230 -9.51 -42.49 27.00
N GLU A 231 -8.71 -43.39 26.43
CA GLU A 231 -7.37 -43.74 26.89
C GLU A 231 -6.42 -43.78 25.68
N THR A 232 -5.17 -43.38 25.88
CA THR A 232 -4.08 -43.61 24.94
C THR A 232 -3.05 -44.54 25.56
N GLY A 233 -2.44 -45.39 24.74
CA GLY A 233 -1.46 -46.38 25.19
C GLY A 233 -1.98 -47.82 25.13
N PRO A 234 -1.32 -48.76 25.81
CA PRO A 234 -1.62 -50.18 25.69
C PRO A 234 -2.89 -50.58 26.46
N PHE A 235 -4.00 -50.74 25.75
CA PHE A 235 -5.23 -51.29 26.31
C PHE A 235 -5.80 -52.43 25.45
N THR A 236 -6.47 -53.40 26.08
CA THR A 236 -7.17 -54.48 25.37
C THR A 236 -8.67 -54.23 25.44
N ASP A 237 -9.23 -53.72 24.34
CA ASP A 237 -10.65 -53.43 24.30
C ASP A 237 -11.53 -54.70 24.39
N PHE A 238 -12.75 -54.49 24.86
CA PHE A 238 -13.76 -55.50 25.09
C PHE A 238 -15.19 -54.91 24.97
N GLU A 239 -16.16 -55.79 24.84
CA GLU A 239 -17.59 -55.48 25.00
C GLU A 239 -18.20 -56.50 25.97
N ARG A 240 -18.79 -56.04 27.09
CA ARG A 240 -19.35 -56.95 28.11
C ARG A 240 -20.37 -56.28 29.02
N ALA A 241 -21.18 -57.08 29.71
CA ALA A 241 -22.12 -56.58 30.71
C ALA A 241 -21.37 -55.93 31.89
N ALA A 242 -21.90 -54.83 32.42
CA ALA A 242 -21.19 -54.02 33.42
C ALA A 242 -20.94 -54.77 34.76
N ASN A 243 -21.75 -55.76 35.10
CA ASN A 243 -21.58 -56.55 36.32
C ASN A 243 -20.81 -57.87 36.10
N GLN A 244 -20.33 -58.15 34.89
CA GLN A 244 -19.69 -59.43 34.56
C GLN A 244 -18.29 -59.54 35.21
N PRO A 245 -18.03 -60.53 36.09
CA PRO A 245 -16.70 -60.74 36.67
C PRO A 245 -15.66 -61.21 35.63
N PRO A 246 -14.38 -60.82 35.73
CA PRO A 246 -13.89 -59.72 36.58
C PRO A 246 -14.45 -58.38 36.08
N VAL A 247 -14.94 -57.53 36.98
CA VAL A 247 -15.46 -56.21 36.62
C VAL A 247 -14.29 -55.30 36.25
N ILE A 248 -14.31 -54.74 35.05
CA ILE A 248 -13.30 -53.80 34.55
C ILE A 248 -13.95 -52.42 34.54
N ASN A 249 -13.59 -51.56 35.50
CA ASN A 249 -14.09 -50.19 35.60
C ASN A 249 -13.17 -49.25 34.80
N LEU A 250 -13.75 -48.46 33.90
CA LEU A 250 -13.01 -47.62 32.93
C LEU A 250 -12.15 -46.57 33.63
N PHE A 251 -12.68 -45.87 34.64
CA PHE A 251 -11.93 -44.88 35.41
C PHE A 251 -10.67 -45.48 36.06
N SER A 252 -10.81 -46.60 36.78
CA SER A 252 -9.68 -47.30 37.40
C SER A 252 -8.72 -47.96 36.39
N SER A 253 -9.16 -48.11 35.14
CA SER A 253 -8.35 -48.62 34.03
C SER A 253 -7.57 -47.53 33.31
N GLY A 254 -7.69 -46.25 33.74
CA GLY A 254 -6.92 -45.14 33.18
C GLY A 254 -7.66 -44.29 32.14
N PHE A 255 -8.91 -44.62 31.82
CA PHE A 255 -9.73 -43.81 30.92
C PHE A 255 -10.07 -42.46 31.56
N GLN A 256 -10.16 -41.43 30.73
CA GLN A 256 -10.56 -40.08 31.12
C GLN A 256 -11.80 -39.65 30.36
N LEU A 257 -12.78 -39.05 31.04
CA LEU A 257 -13.97 -38.51 30.38
C LEU A 257 -13.59 -37.49 29.30
N LEU A 258 -14.22 -37.59 28.13
CA LEU A 258 -14.07 -36.57 27.10
C LEU A 258 -14.67 -35.25 27.59
N ARG A 259 -13.93 -34.18 27.33
CA ARG A 259 -14.28 -32.82 27.76
C ARG A 259 -14.97 -32.07 26.61
N PRO A 260 -15.89 -31.14 26.91
CA PRO A 260 -16.50 -30.26 25.90
C PRO A 260 -15.49 -29.57 25.01
N ALA A 261 -14.35 -29.17 25.59
CA ALA A 261 -13.28 -28.47 24.89
C ALA A 261 -12.67 -29.28 23.73
N GLN A 262 -12.88 -30.60 23.70
CA GLN A 262 -12.42 -31.46 22.60
C GLN A 262 -13.41 -31.52 21.44
N PHE A 263 -14.61 -30.94 21.60
CA PHE A 263 -15.69 -31.01 20.63
C PHE A 263 -16.06 -29.65 20.06
N PHE A 264 -16.20 -29.59 18.73
CA PHE A 264 -16.55 -28.37 18.01
C PHE A 264 -17.87 -28.54 17.26
N GLN A 265 -18.59 -27.43 17.04
CA GLN A 265 -19.84 -27.46 16.27
C GLN A 265 -19.64 -27.04 14.81
N THR A 266 -18.59 -26.30 14.52
CA THR A 266 -18.25 -25.74 13.21
C THR A 266 -16.80 -26.04 12.84
N GLU A 267 -16.51 -26.01 11.55
CA GLU A 267 -15.21 -26.28 10.96
C GLU A 267 -14.16 -25.21 11.26
N ASN A 268 -14.60 -23.99 11.58
CA ASN A 268 -13.76 -22.84 11.89
C ASN A 268 -13.70 -22.52 13.40
N GLY A 269 -14.44 -23.27 14.23
CA GLY A 269 -14.49 -23.09 15.68
C GLY A 269 -15.31 -21.90 16.16
N ILE A 270 -16.08 -21.26 15.27
CA ILE A 270 -17.04 -20.22 15.64
C ILE A 270 -18.33 -20.87 16.16
N LEU A 271 -19.04 -20.22 17.08
CA LEU A 271 -20.34 -20.70 17.53
C LEU A 271 -21.31 -20.87 16.34
N SER A 272 -22.07 -21.97 16.33
CA SER A 272 -23.15 -22.16 15.34
C SER A 272 -24.14 -20.99 15.35
N PHE A 273 -24.43 -20.41 16.51
CA PHE A 273 -25.30 -19.24 16.66
C PHE A 273 -24.59 -18.15 17.46
N ALA A 274 -24.34 -17.00 16.82
CA ALA A 274 -23.63 -15.89 17.44
C ALA A 274 -24.31 -15.44 18.75
N GLY A 275 -23.50 -15.31 19.81
CA GLY A 275 -23.96 -14.90 21.14
C GLY A 275 -24.81 -15.93 21.90
N GLN A 276 -25.00 -17.15 21.37
CA GLN A 276 -25.86 -18.19 21.96
C GLN A 276 -25.08 -19.51 22.07
N PRO A 277 -24.15 -19.64 23.03
CA PRO A 277 -23.26 -20.81 23.11
C PRO A 277 -23.97 -22.11 23.52
N ASP A 278 -25.18 -22.03 24.08
CA ASP A 278 -25.99 -23.18 24.50
C ASP A 278 -27.04 -23.58 23.44
N ARG A 279 -27.03 -22.92 22.28
CA ARG A 279 -27.92 -23.22 21.16
C ARG A 279 -27.16 -23.91 20.04
N CYS A 280 -27.75 -24.97 19.52
CA CYS A 280 -27.35 -25.63 18.29
C CYS A 280 -28.59 -26.18 17.57
N GLU A 281 -28.44 -26.54 16.30
CA GLU A 281 -29.50 -27.17 15.52
C GLU A 281 -28.90 -28.28 14.65
N GLN A 282 -29.55 -29.45 14.63
CA GLN A 282 -29.13 -30.57 13.77
C GLN A 282 -29.98 -30.61 12.51
N CYS A 283 -29.31 -30.78 11.37
CA CYS A 283 -29.93 -31.03 10.06
C CYS A 283 -29.94 -32.53 9.72
N ASN A 284 -30.66 -32.92 8.67
CA ASN A 284 -30.64 -34.30 8.21
C ASN A 284 -29.24 -34.64 7.68
N ARG A 285 -28.65 -35.76 8.13
CA ARG A 285 -27.31 -36.17 7.70
C ARG A 285 -27.21 -36.44 6.19
N GLY A 286 -28.30 -36.81 5.53
CA GLY A 286 -28.36 -36.90 4.08
C GLY A 286 -28.13 -35.57 3.35
N ASN A 287 -28.27 -34.44 4.05
CA ASN A 287 -28.02 -33.09 3.53
C ASN A 287 -26.66 -32.53 3.95
N ALA A 288 -25.85 -33.27 4.71
CA ALA A 288 -24.54 -32.79 5.16
C ALA A 288 -23.66 -32.40 3.96
N ASN A 289 -23.09 -31.21 3.99
CA ASN A 289 -22.31 -30.60 2.90
C ASN A 289 -23.04 -30.50 1.56
N SER A 290 -24.37 -30.62 1.54
CA SER A 290 -25.14 -30.35 0.32
C SER A 290 -25.08 -28.87 -0.03
N PRO A 291 -25.11 -28.49 -1.31
CA PRO A 291 -25.17 -27.09 -1.72
C PRO A 291 -26.37 -26.36 -1.08
N GLY A 292 -26.15 -25.09 -0.73
CA GLY A 292 -27.16 -24.25 -0.11
C GLY A 292 -27.42 -24.59 1.36
N ASN A 293 -28.64 -24.31 1.85
CA ASN A 293 -28.94 -24.38 3.29
C ASN A 293 -29.07 -25.82 3.84
N GLY A 294 -29.24 -26.85 3.00
CA GLY A 294 -29.30 -28.25 3.47
C GLY A 294 -30.42 -28.55 4.48
N GLY A 295 -31.51 -27.77 4.49
CA GLY A 295 -32.62 -27.87 5.45
C GLY A 295 -32.47 -27.02 6.71
N CYS A 296 -31.38 -26.26 6.83
CA CYS A 296 -31.22 -25.21 7.84
C CYS A 296 -31.94 -23.91 7.41
N GLY A 297 -32.09 -22.98 8.37
CA GLY A 297 -32.66 -21.65 8.09
C GLY A 297 -31.77 -20.77 7.21
N SER A 298 -32.31 -19.61 6.80
CA SER A 298 -31.55 -18.58 6.07
C SER A 298 -30.24 -18.24 6.78
N PHE A 299 -29.15 -18.07 6.01
CA PHE A 299 -27.77 -17.84 6.49
C PHE A 299 -27.13 -19.01 7.24
N PHE A 300 -27.73 -20.20 7.22
CA PHE A 300 -27.15 -21.42 7.77
C PHE A 300 -27.14 -22.55 6.74
N HIS A 301 -26.06 -23.32 6.71
CA HIS A 301 -25.92 -24.52 5.90
C HIS A 301 -25.78 -25.75 6.77
N CYS A 302 -26.10 -26.92 6.20
CA CYS A 302 -25.89 -28.20 6.86
C CYS A 302 -24.43 -28.62 6.68
N ASN A 303 -23.65 -28.54 7.75
CA ASN A 303 -22.22 -28.81 7.73
C ASN A 303 -21.90 -30.33 7.76
N ALA A 304 -20.63 -30.70 7.73
CA ALA A 304 -20.23 -32.11 7.62
C ALA A 304 -20.61 -32.96 8.85
N ALA A 305 -20.70 -32.34 10.02
CA ALA A 305 -21.22 -32.94 11.25
C ALA A 305 -22.75 -33.06 11.28
N ALA A 306 -23.44 -32.64 10.21
CA ALA A 306 -24.89 -32.54 10.12
C ALA A 306 -25.49 -31.61 11.20
N LEU A 307 -24.82 -30.48 11.41
CA LEU A 307 -25.26 -29.34 12.20
C LEU A 307 -25.54 -28.14 11.29
N CYS A 308 -26.45 -27.26 11.72
CA CYS A 308 -26.61 -25.96 11.08
C CYS A 308 -25.46 -25.03 11.52
N ALA A 309 -24.63 -24.66 10.57
CA ALA A 309 -23.48 -23.77 10.74
C ALA A 309 -23.68 -22.48 9.93
N PRO A 310 -23.14 -21.34 10.39
CA PRO A 310 -23.29 -20.06 9.70
C PRO A 310 -22.66 -20.11 8.31
N CYS A 311 -23.25 -19.37 7.37
CA CYS A 311 -22.72 -19.21 6.02
C CYS A 311 -21.74 -18.03 6.00
N ASP A 312 -20.55 -18.26 6.54
CA ASP A 312 -19.49 -17.29 6.81
C ASP A 312 -18.18 -17.55 6.05
N SER A 313 -18.23 -18.39 5.00
CA SER A 313 -17.07 -18.72 4.18
C SER A 313 -17.33 -18.40 2.72
N SER A 314 -16.27 -18.25 1.91
CA SER A 314 -16.42 -18.03 0.46
C SER A 314 -17.13 -19.18 -0.26
N LEU A 315 -17.15 -20.39 0.32
CA LEU A 315 -17.87 -21.54 -0.22
C LEU A 315 -19.36 -21.54 0.15
N PHE A 316 -19.69 -21.00 1.33
CA PHE A 316 -21.04 -20.91 1.85
C PHE A 316 -21.27 -19.49 2.38
N CYS A 317 -21.81 -18.61 1.53
CA CYS A 317 -22.03 -17.21 1.89
C CYS A 317 -23.46 -16.76 1.55
N GLY A 318 -23.97 -15.78 2.31
CA GLY A 318 -25.27 -15.20 2.03
C GLY A 318 -26.44 -15.99 2.56
N GLU A 319 -27.63 -15.48 2.28
CA GLU A 319 -28.91 -16.04 2.74
C GLU A 319 -29.10 -17.51 2.32
N TYR A 320 -28.65 -17.82 1.11
CA TYR A 320 -28.78 -19.14 0.48
C TYR A 320 -27.52 -20.00 0.56
N CYS A 321 -26.47 -19.53 1.24
CA CYS A 321 -25.23 -20.29 1.43
C CYS A 321 -24.62 -20.77 0.11
N SER A 322 -24.58 -19.86 -0.86
CA SER A 322 -24.01 -20.10 -2.18
C SER A 322 -22.54 -19.71 -2.19
N PRO A 323 -21.72 -20.34 -3.05
CA PRO A 323 -20.34 -19.91 -3.25
C PRO A 323 -20.26 -18.49 -3.81
N CYS A 324 -19.26 -17.75 -3.37
CA CYS A 324 -18.95 -16.43 -3.89
C CYS A 324 -18.36 -16.49 -5.31
N GLY A 325 -18.71 -15.51 -6.14
CA GLY A 325 -18.31 -15.44 -7.55
C GLY A 325 -17.00 -14.66 -7.75
N GLU A 326 -16.44 -14.71 -8.96
CA GLU A 326 -15.15 -14.06 -9.28
C GLU A 326 -15.15 -12.54 -9.05
N SER A 327 -16.28 -11.86 -9.25
CA SER A 327 -16.41 -10.42 -9.03
C SER A 327 -16.57 -10.01 -7.57
N ALA A 328 -16.80 -10.96 -6.67
CA ALA A 328 -16.97 -10.73 -5.23
C ALA A 328 -16.57 -12.01 -4.49
N PRO A 329 -15.28 -12.39 -4.47
CA PRO A 329 -14.86 -13.74 -4.09
C PRO A 329 -14.79 -13.98 -2.57
N HIS A 330 -14.95 -12.95 -1.76
CA HIS A 330 -14.82 -13.02 -0.31
C HIS A 330 -16.18 -12.97 0.36
N CYS A 331 -16.35 -13.67 1.49
CA CYS A 331 -17.56 -13.58 2.31
C CYS A 331 -17.29 -12.65 3.49
N ALA A 332 -18.16 -11.65 3.68
CA ALA A 332 -18.06 -10.71 4.80
C ALA A 332 -19.41 -10.51 5.48
N ASN A 333 -19.38 -10.24 6.79
CA ASN A 333 -20.56 -9.84 7.53
C ASN A 333 -20.79 -8.34 7.38
N VAL A 334 -21.80 -7.95 6.60
CA VAL A 334 -22.18 -6.56 6.36
C VAL A 334 -23.53 -6.31 7.05
N ASN A 335 -23.53 -5.46 8.08
CA ASN A 335 -24.72 -5.13 8.86
C ASN A 335 -25.46 -6.34 9.46
N GLY A 336 -24.72 -7.34 9.95
CA GLY A 336 -25.29 -8.54 10.56
C GLY A 336 -25.71 -9.62 9.56
N ARG A 337 -25.44 -9.44 8.27
CA ARG A 337 -25.74 -10.41 7.20
C ARG A 337 -24.49 -10.74 6.44
N THR A 338 -24.19 -12.02 6.29
CA THR A 338 -23.09 -12.42 5.42
C THR A 338 -23.47 -12.19 3.97
N GLN A 339 -22.55 -11.67 3.17
CA GLN A 339 -22.71 -11.51 1.73
C GLN A 339 -21.35 -11.55 1.03
N CYS A 340 -21.36 -11.86 -0.25
CA CYS A 340 -20.17 -11.85 -1.07
C CYS A 340 -19.74 -10.41 -1.38
N VAL A 341 -18.47 -10.12 -1.17
CA VAL A 341 -17.85 -8.81 -1.34
C VAL A 341 -16.55 -8.91 -2.13
N GLN A 342 -16.07 -7.79 -2.67
CA GLN A 342 -14.82 -7.76 -3.42
C GLN A 342 -13.60 -7.92 -2.52
N CYS A 343 -13.68 -7.42 -1.29
CA CYS A 343 -12.56 -7.44 -0.37
C CYS A 343 -13.03 -7.28 1.10
N THR A 344 -12.15 -7.67 2.00
CA THR A 344 -12.23 -7.50 3.46
C THR A 344 -10.95 -6.90 4.04
N GLU A 345 -9.90 -6.81 3.22
CA GLU A 345 -8.60 -6.23 3.54
C GLU A 345 -7.90 -5.79 2.25
N ASP A 346 -6.91 -4.91 2.36
CA ASP A 346 -6.26 -4.28 1.20
C ASP A 346 -5.52 -5.29 0.31
N GLY A 347 -4.92 -6.34 0.89
CA GLY A 347 -4.20 -7.38 0.14
C GLY A 347 -5.08 -8.23 -0.79
N GLN A 348 -6.41 -8.07 -0.73
CA GLN A 348 -7.38 -8.73 -1.61
C GLN A 348 -7.70 -7.92 -2.87
N CYS A 349 -7.18 -6.69 -2.98
CA CYS A 349 -7.39 -5.81 -4.11
C CYS A 349 -6.13 -5.74 -4.98
N PRO A 350 -6.13 -6.35 -6.19
CA PRO A 350 -4.93 -6.42 -7.02
C PRO A 350 -4.38 -5.05 -7.45
N ASN A 351 -5.26 -4.08 -7.70
CA ASN A 351 -4.91 -2.75 -8.21
C ASN A 351 -5.47 -1.64 -7.30
N GLY A 352 -5.34 -1.79 -5.98
CA GLY A 352 -5.86 -0.81 -5.03
C GLY A 352 -6.06 -1.38 -3.64
N ARG A 353 -6.94 -0.75 -2.86
CA ARG A 353 -7.19 -1.12 -1.47
C ARG A 353 -8.65 -1.40 -1.21
N CYS A 354 -8.93 -2.00 -0.06
CA CYS A 354 -10.29 -2.27 0.33
C CYS A 354 -10.92 -1.08 1.04
N ASP A 355 -11.98 -0.54 0.47
CA ASP A 355 -12.89 0.32 1.21
C ASP A 355 -13.69 -0.56 2.18
N LEU A 356 -13.42 -0.47 3.47
CA LEU A 356 -14.09 -1.28 4.50
C LEU A 356 -15.53 -0.84 4.79
N GLU A 357 -15.95 0.34 4.32
CA GLU A 357 -17.35 0.80 4.42
C GLU A 357 -18.23 0.16 3.35
N THR A 358 -17.70 0.05 2.12
CA THR A 358 -18.43 -0.51 0.97
C THR A 358 -18.05 -1.95 0.62
N ASN A 359 -16.92 -2.45 1.17
CA ASN A 359 -16.26 -3.70 0.82
C ASN A 359 -15.95 -3.84 -0.68
N GLN A 360 -15.60 -2.71 -1.31
CA GLN A 360 -15.21 -2.62 -2.72
C GLN A 360 -13.73 -2.25 -2.84
N CYS A 361 -13.08 -2.79 -3.88
CA CYS A 361 -11.72 -2.40 -4.20
C CYS A 361 -11.71 -1.02 -4.87
N THR A 362 -10.95 -0.08 -4.33
CA THR A 362 -10.86 1.30 -4.81
C THR A 362 -9.45 1.86 -4.60
N GLY A 363 -9.14 3.01 -5.22
CA GLY A 363 -7.86 3.70 -5.06
C GLY A 363 -6.69 3.01 -5.75
N CYS A 364 -5.49 3.17 -5.19
CA CYS A 364 -4.22 2.64 -5.71
C CYS A 364 -3.28 2.26 -4.54
N ASN A 365 -2.29 1.41 -4.82
CA ASN A 365 -1.17 1.12 -3.93
C ASN A 365 0.16 1.62 -4.51
N GLU A 366 0.28 1.63 -5.84
CA GLU A 366 1.48 2.05 -6.56
C GLU A 366 1.12 2.81 -7.84
N ASP A 367 2.10 3.52 -8.40
CA ASP A 367 1.88 4.36 -9.59
C ASP A 367 1.38 3.54 -10.80
N SER A 368 1.74 2.26 -10.91
CA SER A 368 1.26 1.34 -11.96
C SER A 368 -0.24 1.07 -11.92
N ASP A 369 -0.89 1.27 -10.77
CA ASP A 369 -2.33 1.10 -10.61
C ASP A 369 -3.11 2.25 -11.26
N CYS A 370 -2.46 3.39 -11.46
CA CYS A 370 -3.08 4.58 -12.02
C CYS A 370 -2.99 4.56 -13.55
N ALA A 371 -4.15 4.60 -14.21
CA ALA A 371 -4.22 4.67 -15.68
C ALA A 371 -3.48 5.89 -16.25
N THR A 372 -3.48 6.98 -15.47
CA THR A 372 -2.75 8.23 -15.72
C THR A 372 -2.26 8.78 -14.38
N GLY A 373 -1.05 9.36 -14.36
CA GLY A 373 -0.50 10.01 -13.18
C GLY A 373 0.21 9.05 -12.21
N ALA A 374 0.08 9.32 -10.92
CA ALA A 374 0.80 8.63 -9.86
C ALA A 374 -0.10 8.32 -8.67
N CYS A 375 0.25 7.29 -7.89
CA CYS A 375 -0.47 6.97 -6.68
C CYS A 375 0.04 7.82 -5.52
N ASP A 376 -0.82 8.67 -4.96
CA ASP A 376 -0.58 9.25 -3.64
C ASP A 376 -0.76 8.15 -2.60
N THR A 377 0.34 7.67 -2.04
CA THR A 377 0.34 6.59 -1.05
C THR A 377 -0.10 7.04 0.35
N GLU A 378 -0.28 8.33 0.59
CA GLU A 378 -0.83 8.85 1.85
C GLU A 378 -2.37 8.83 1.82
N THR A 379 -2.96 9.19 0.68
CA THR A 379 -4.42 9.21 0.49
C THR A 379 -4.98 8.02 -0.27
N PHE A 380 -4.11 7.19 -0.87
CA PHE A 380 -4.42 6.07 -1.76
C PHE A 380 -5.24 6.48 -3.00
N THR A 381 -4.99 7.68 -3.51
CA THR A 381 -5.69 8.23 -4.69
C THR A 381 -4.74 8.43 -5.86
N CYS A 382 -5.22 8.21 -7.07
CA CYS A 382 -4.48 8.55 -8.28
C CYS A 382 -4.54 10.06 -8.49
N VAL A 383 -3.38 10.71 -8.40
CA VAL A 383 -3.17 12.14 -8.64
C VAL A 383 -2.40 12.34 -9.94
N GLU A 384 -2.38 13.55 -10.48
CA GLU A 384 -1.70 13.81 -11.75
C GLU A 384 -0.17 13.68 -11.60
N CYS A 385 0.40 14.23 -10.52
CA CYS A 385 1.83 14.15 -10.25
C CYS A 385 2.15 14.19 -8.74
N LYS A 386 3.33 13.67 -8.40
CA LYS A 386 4.02 13.87 -7.11
C LYS A 386 5.38 14.53 -7.28
N ASN A 387 5.90 14.55 -8.51
CA ASN A 387 7.17 15.17 -8.88
C ASN A 387 7.19 15.48 -10.38
N ASP A 388 8.14 16.32 -10.79
CA ASP A 388 8.23 16.84 -12.16
C ASP A 388 8.42 15.76 -13.23
N SER A 389 8.98 14.59 -12.88
CA SER A 389 9.18 13.52 -13.87
C SER A 389 7.88 12.90 -14.39
N GLN A 390 6.78 13.15 -13.69
CA GLN A 390 5.44 12.68 -14.03
C GLN A 390 4.66 13.70 -14.87
N CYS A 391 5.18 14.93 -15.00
CA CYS A 391 4.61 15.96 -15.84
C CYS A 391 5.18 15.89 -17.26
N THR A 392 4.35 16.22 -18.25
CA THR A 392 4.75 16.17 -19.67
C THR A 392 4.96 17.59 -20.20
N ASN A 393 5.56 17.73 -21.39
CA ASN A 393 5.73 19.04 -22.06
C ASN A 393 6.55 20.10 -21.30
N GLY A 394 7.39 19.71 -20.34
CA GLY A 394 8.22 20.64 -19.58
C GLY A 394 7.51 21.30 -18.40
N GLU A 395 6.30 20.84 -18.06
CA GLU A 395 5.59 21.23 -16.85
C GLU A 395 6.31 20.70 -15.58
N VAL A 396 6.07 21.39 -14.47
CA VAL A 396 6.52 21.07 -13.12
C VAL A 396 5.35 20.65 -12.26
N CYS A 397 5.59 19.80 -11.26
CA CYS A 397 4.55 19.34 -10.37
C CYS A 397 4.31 20.34 -9.23
N ALA A 398 3.09 20.90 -9.17
CA ALA A 398 2.64 21.66 -8.00
C ALA A 398 2.27 20.69 -6.88
N THR A 399 3.25 20.30 -6.06
CA THR A 399 3.12 19.22 -5.06
C THR A 399 2.11 19.49 -3.95
N ASP A 400 1.69 20.74 -3.76
CA ASP A 400 0.65 21.12 -2.80
C ASP A 400 -0.76 20.75 -3.26
N ILE A 401 -0.99 20.74 -4.58
CA ILE A 401 -2.28 20.41 -5.20
C ILE A 401 -2.23 19.14 -6.08
N HIS A 402 -1.04 18.56 -6.26
CA HIS A 402 -0.76 17.37 -7.06
C HIS A 402 -1.16 17.48 -8.54
N GLU A 403 -0.94 18.65 -9.13
CA GLU A 403 -1.27 18.97 -10.53
C GLU A 403 -0.04 19.45 -11.31
N CYS A 404 0.04 19.12 -12.59
CA CYS A 404 1.11 19.59 -13.48
C CYS A 404 0.83 21.03 -13.93
N ARG A 405 1.83 21.89 -13.81
CA ARG A 405 1.76 23.32 -14.09
C ARG A 405 2.95 23.77 -14.91
N GLU A 406 2.82 24.85 -15.68
CA GLU A 406 3.94 25.38 -16.45
C GLU A 406 5.05 25.90 -15.53
N CYS A 407 4.67 26.52 -14.41
CA CYS A 407 5.60 26.99 -13.40
C CYS A 407 4.96 26.96 -12.00
N THR A 408 5.81 26.99 -10.98
CA THR A 408 5.43 27.20 -9.57
C THR A 408 6.27 28.31 -8.92
N GLN A 409 7.34 28.72 -9.59
CA GLN A 409 8.24 29.80 -9.22
C GLN A 409 8.87 30.36 -10.49
N ASP A 410 9.36 31.61 -10.41
CA ASP A 410 9.87 32.32 -11.58
C ASP A 410 10.92 31.53 -12.32
N SER A 411 11.86 30.87 -11.62
CA SER A 411 12.96 30.14 -12.26
C SER A 411 12.54 29.00 -13.20
N HIS A 412 11.28 28.56 -13.18
CA HIS A 412 10.75 27.56 -14.12
C HIS A 412 10.43 28.15 -15.50
N CYS A 413 10.32 29.48 -15.63
CA CYS A 413 10.01 30.16 -16.88
C CYS A 413 11.28 30.46 -17.73
N PRO A 414 11.14 30.84 -19.01
CA PRO A 414 12.26 31.36 -19.81
C PRO A 414 12.68 32.79 -19.41
N GLN A 415 13.80 33.27 -19.96
CA GLN A 415 14.29 34.62 -19.75
C GLN A 415 13.26 35.67 -20.22
N GLY A 416 12.95 36.63 -19.35
CA GLY A 416 11.98 37.70 -19.63
C GLY A 416 10.53 37.39 -19.21
N GLU A 417 10.26 36.24 -18.59
CA GLU A 417 8.94 35.85 -18.08
C GLU A 417 8.98 35.51 -16.58
N SER A 418 7.89 35.79 -15.85
CA SER A 418 7.70 35.44 -14.45
C SER A 418 6.54 34.47 -14.29
N CYS A 419 6.57 33.67 -13.22
CA CYS A 419 5.51 32.74 -12.90
C CYS A 419 4.34 33.49 -12.27
N THR A 420 3.24 33.61 -13.01
CA THR A 420 2.01 34.27 -12.56
C THR A 420 0.85 33.31 -12.71
N ASP A 421 0.13 33.02 -11.62
CA ASP A 421 -0.97 32.05 -11.60
C ASP A 421 -0.59 30.68 -12.20
N ASN A 422 0.63 30.21 -11.92
CA ASN A 422 1.20 28.97 -12.45
C ASN A 422 1.39 28.91 -13.98
N LEU A 423 1.42 30.08 -14.63
CA LEU A 423 1.72 30.26 -16.05
C LEU A 423 2.91 31.23 -16.23
N CYS A 424 3.78 30.94 -17.18
CA CYS A 424 4.88 31.83 -17.52
C CYS A 424 4.34 33.03 -18.32
N SER A 425 4.52 34.23 -17.77
CA SER A 425 3.97 35.47 -18.31
C SER A 425 5.07 36.50 -18.57
N PRO A 426 5.07 37.21 -19.71
CA PRO A 426 6.05 38.25 -19.99
C PRO A 426 6.05 39.39 -18.96
N CYS A 427 7.25 39.81 -18.60
CA CYS A 427 7.48 40.92 -17.68
C CYS A 427 7.31 42.25 -18.43
N ALA A 428 6.20 42.94 -18.16
CA ALA A 428 5.74 44.10 -18.93
C ALA A 428 5.43 45.35 -18.11
N THR A 429 5.82 45.40 -16.83
CA THR A 429 5.60 46.57 -15.96
C THR A 429 6.92 47.24 -15.62
N ASN A 430 6.88 48.50 -15.16
CA ASN A 430 8.10 49.21 -14.74
C ASN A 430 8.77 48.56 -13.51
N ASP A 431 8.00 47.85 -12.68
CA ASP A 431 8.50 47.15 -11.50
C ASP A 431 8.96 45.71 -11.82
N SER A 432 8.56 45.18 -12.97
CA SER A 432 8.88 43.83 -13.45
C SER A 432 9.00 43.86 -14.99
N CYS A 433 10.12 44.36 -15.50
CA CYS A 433 10.41 44.50 -16.92
C CYS A 433 11.39 43.43 -17.37
N ALA A 434 11.29 42.96 -18.61
CA ALA A 434 11.99 41.75 -19.08
C ALA A 434 13.53 41.91 -19.27
N GLY A 435 14.21 42.84 -18.60
CA GLY A 435 15.68 42.99 -18.59
C GLY A 435 16.44 41.77 -18.04
N ASN A 436 17.21 41.93 -16.95
CA ASN A 436 17.96 40.83 -16.28
C ASN A 436 17.05 39.80 -15.58
N SER A 437 16.13 39.17 -16.32
CA SER A 437 15.09 38.27 -15.82
C SER A 437 14.07 38.95 -14.90
N CYS A 438 13.30 39.92 -15.43
CA CYS A 438 12.11 40.48 -14.78
C CYS A 438 12.33 41.45 -13.62
N ASN A 439 13.44 42.20 -13.65
CA ASN A 439 13.74 43.24 -12.66
C ASN A 439 13.06 44.58 -12.96
N CYS A 440 13.03 45.47 -11.96
CA CYS A 440 12.58 46.85 -12.10
C CYS A 440 13.54 47.70 -12.92
N CYS A 441 13.00 48.78 -13.51
CA CYS A 441 13.76 49.72 -14.33
C CYS A 441 14.36 50.88 -13.49
N PRO A 442 15.69 51.17 -13.56
CA PRO A 442 16.32 52.20 -12.73
C PRO A 442 15.96 53.64 -13.15
N ASN A 443 16.08 54.60 -12.23
CA ASN A 443 16.02 56.06 -12.51
C ASN A 443 14.74 56.57 -13.21
N GLY A 444 13.58 55.91 -13.01
CA GLY A 444 12.31 56.36 -13.60
C GLY A 444 12.16 56.04 -15.10
N THR A 445 13.01 55.16 -15.62
CA THR A 445 12.88 54.59 -16.96
C THR A 445 11.57 53.80 -17.10
N GLN A 446 11.16 53.56 -18.35
CA GLN A 446 9.88 52.96 -18.73
C GLN A 446 10.12 51.56 -19.31
N CYS A 447 9.12 50.67 -19.21
CA CYS A 447 9.17 49.35 -19.80
C CYS A 447 8.54 49.35 -21.21
N MET A 448 9.34 49.14 -22.26
CA MET A 448 8.87 49.12 -23.66
C MET A 448 9.72 48.21 -24.55
N ALA A 449 9.09 47.61 -25.56
CA ALA A 449 9.79 46.89 -26.60
C ALA A 449 10.36 47.84 -27.67
N LEU A 450 11.69 47.83 -27.85
CA LEU A 450 12.40 48.60 -28.90
C LEU A 450 12.12 48.07 -30.31
N THR A 451 11.69 46.81 -30.42
CA THR A 451 11.30 46.16 -31.67
C THR A 451 9.83 45.75 -31.56
N PRO A 452 8.98 46.07 -32.55
CA PRO A 452 7.57 45.66 -32.52
C PRO A 452 7.44 44.13 -32.34
N GLY A 453 6.72 43.72 -31.29
CA GLY A 453 6.49 42.31 -30.96
C GLY A 453 7.58 41.64 -30.10
N ALA A 454 8.67 42.34 -29.74
CA ALA A 454 9.64 41.84 -28.78
C ALA A 454 9.15 42.03 -27.34
N THR A 455 9.78 41.34 -26.38
CA THR A 455 9.50 41.52 -24.95
C THR A 455 9.98 42.91 -24.49
N PRO A 456 9.24 43.60 -23.61
CA PRO A 456 9.60 44.95 -23.16
C PRO A 456 10.88 45.00 -22.32
N THR A 457 11.72 46.01 -22.55
CA THR A 457 12.94 46.27 -21.77
C THR A 457 12.95 47.70 -21.22
N CYS A 458 13.91 48.03 -20.37
CA CYS A 458 14.02 49.36 -19.78
C CYS A 458 14.52 50.38 -20.81
N VAL A 459 13.75 51.45 -21.00
CA VAL A 459 14.03 52.56 -21.92
C VAL A 459 13.83 53.90 -21.22
N GLU A 460 14.52 54.96 -21.64
CA GLU A 460 14.34 56.30 -21.06
C GLU A 460 12.94 56.86 -21.37
N CYS A 461 12.42 56.57 -22.57
CA CYS A 461 11.15 57.07 -23.02
C CYS A 461 10.44 56.11 -23.98
N THR A 462 9.12 56.19 -23.97
CA THR A 462 8.21 55.58 -24.95
C THR A 462 7.55 56.65 -25.82
N THR A 463 7.51 57.90 -25.34
CA THR A 463 6.91 59.06 -26.00
C THR A 463 7.68 60.33 -25.67
N SER A 464 7.62 61.34 -26.55
CA SER A 464 8.35 62.61 -26.33
C SER A 464 7.89 63.40 -25.10
N SER A 465 6.70 63.13 -24.55
CA SER A 465 6.22 63.79 -23.33
C SER A 465 6.97 63.36 -22.06
N GLN A 466 7.73 62.27 -22.12
CA GLN A 466 8.56 61.81 -21.01
C GLN A 466 9.96 62.44 -21.02
N CYS A 467 10.29 63.20 -22.08
CA CYS A 467 11.58 63.85 -22.22
C CYS A 467 11.56 65.30 -21.71
N ALA A 468 12.73 65.87 -21.45
CA ALA A 468 12.85 67.26 -21.02
C ALA A 468 12.36 68.23 -22.11
N GLU A 469 12.01 69.47 -21.70
CA GLU A 469 11.48 70.48 -22.63
C GLU A 469 12.45 70.74 -23.79
N GLY A 470 11.98 70.54 -25.02
CA GLY A 470 12.78 70.67 -26.24
C GLY A 470 13.33 69.36 -26.81
N GLN A 471 13.19 68.24 -26.10
CA GLN A 471 13.63 66.91 -26.56
C GLN A 471 12.51 66.07 -27.18
N GLN A 472 12.90 65.05 -27.94
CA GLN A 472 12.04 64.07 -28.59
C GLN A 472 12.46 62.66 -28.22
N CYS A 473 11.50 61.74 -28.16
CA CYS A 473 11.81 60.34 -27.94
C CYS A 473 12.21 59.67 -29.26
N ASP A 474 13.45 59.20 -29.36
CA ASP A 474 13.86 58.23 -30.37
C ASP A 474 13.34 56.86 -29.97
N THR A 475 12.15 56.50 -30.45
CA THR A 475 11.51 55.22 -30.14
C THR A 475 12.23 54.01 -30.71
N ALA A 476 13.14 54.18 -31.67
CA ALA A 476 13.96 53.08 -32.19
C ALA A 476 15.08 52.69 -31.21
N ASN A 477 15.48 53.60 -30.33
CA ASN A 477 16.53 53.40 -29.33
C ASN A 477 16.05 53.62 -27.88
N GLY A 478 14.78 54.01 -27.69
CA GLY A 478 14.18 54.27 -26.39
C GLY A 478 14.86 55.40 -25.62
N ARG A 479 15.23 56.49 -26.31
CA ARG A 479 16.06 57.57 -25.77
C ARG A 479 15.45 58.96 -25.94
N CYS A 480 15.62 59.82 -24.95
CA CYS A 480 15.36 61.26 -25.13
C CYS A 480 16.54 61.96 -25.82
N VAL A 481 16.28 62.57 -26.97
CA VAL A 481 17.30 63.26 -27.79
C VAL A 481 16.82 64.66 -28.20
N ASP A 482 17.75 65.61 -28.38
CA ASP A 482 17.40 66.96 -28.86
C ASP A 482 16.82 66.93 -30.28
N SER A 483 17.31 66.00 -31.11
CA SER A 483 16.78 65.70 -32.44
C SER A 483 17.03 64.24 -32.81
N VAL A 484 16.02 63.54 -33.30
CA VAL A 484 16.17 62.16 -33.78
C VAL A 484 17.12 62.11 -34.98
N PRO A 485 18.23 61.34 -34.92
CA PRO A 485 19.17 61.25 -36.04
C PRO A 485 18.49 60.66 -37.28
N SER A 486 18.80 61.18 -38.47
CA SER A 486 18.20 60.68 -39.72
C SER A 486 18.62 59.25 -40.08
N CYS A 487 19.69 58.74 -39.46
CA CYS A 487 20.27 57.43 -39.70
C CYS A 487 20.45 56.68 -38.37
N ASN A 488 19.32 56.35 -37.75
CA ASN A 488 19.22 55.70 -36.44
C ASN A 488 18.59 54.30 -36.46
N THR A 489 18.48 53.67 -37.63
CA THR A 489 17.86 52.35 -37.79
C THR A 489 18.88 51.32 -38.25
N ALA A 490 18.55 50.03 -38.10
CA ALA A 490 19.42 48.94 -38.57
C ALA A 490 19.75 49.01 -40.07
N ASP A 491 18.86 49.57 -40.90
CA ASP A 491 19.08 49.72 -42.34
C ASP A 491 19.90 50.97 -42.72
N SER A 492 19.98 51.96 -41.83
CA SER A 492 20.70 53.22 -42.03
C SER A 492 21.25 53.71 -40.70
N CYS A 493 22.53 53.41 -40.43
CA CYS A 493 23.21 53.69 -39.16
C CYS A 493 24.52 54.45 -39.34
N GLY A 494 24.86 55.29 -38.37
CA GLY A 494 26.11 56.04 -38.34
C GLY A 494 26.13 57.23 -39.30
N PRO A 495 27.22 58.00 -39.30
CA PRO A 495 27.35 59.20 -40.14
C PRO A 495 27.39 58.88 -41.65
N GLY A 496 27.64 57.62 -42.02
CA GLY A 496 27.56 57.15 -43.41
C GLY A 496 26.19 56.61 -43.82
N CYS A 497 25.21 56.52 -42.90
CA CYS A 497 23.88 55.97 -43.15
C CYS A 497 23.92 54.59 -43.82
N VAL A 498 24.71 53.68 -43.25
CA VAL A 498 24.95 52.35 -43.81
C VAL A 498 24.14 51.28 -43.07
N LYS A 499 23.76 50.21 -43.77
CA LYS A 499 23.10 49.05 -43.17
C LYS A 499 24.04 48.32 -42.22
N CYS A 500 23.54 47.99 -41.04
CA CYS A 500 24.27 47.22 -40.05
C CYS A 500 24.55 45.78 -40.51
N PRO A 501 25.75 45.24 -40.27
CA PRO A 501 26.13 43.89 -40.69
C PRO A 501 25.46 42.82 -39.81
N GLY A 502 25.33 41.59 -40.31
CA GLY A 502 24.63 40.51 -39.60
C GLY A 502 25.17 40.17 -38.20
N GLU A 503 26.49 40.30 -37.98
CA GLU A 503 27.12 40.06 -36.68
C GLU A 503 26.85 41.18 -35.65
N ARG A 504 26.34 42.34 -36.09
CA ARG A 504 26.01 43.51 -35.27
C ARG A 504 24.77 44.19 -35.87
N PRO A 505 23.60 43.56 -35.78
CA PRO A 505 22.46 43.91 -36.62
C PRO A 505 21.71 45.15 -36.14
N TYR A 506 21.97 45.64 -34.94
CA TYR A 506 21.25 46.77 -34.35
C TYR A 506 22.04 48.07 -34.48
N CYS A 507 21.35 49.16 -34.79
CA CYS A 507 21.95 50.49 -34.74
C CYS A 507 21.74 51.07 -33.35
N LEU A 508 22.83 51.44 -32.67
CA LEU A 508 22.78 52.13 -31.39
C LEU A 508 22.89 53.65 -31.61
N ASP A 509 21.84 54.37 -31.23
CA ASP A 509 21.75 55.84 -31.19
C ASP A 509 22.07 56.55 -32.51
N GLY A 510 22.01 55.83 -33.64
CA GLY A 510 22.40 56.38 -34.95
C GLY A 510 23.89 56.58 -35.16
N GLU A 511 24.72 56.05 -34.28
CA GLU A 511 26.18 56.23 -34.32
C GLU A 511 26.91 54.95 -34.74
N VAL A 512 26.52 53.80 -34.19
CA VAL A 512 27.32 52.56 -34.32
C VAL A 512 26.45 51.31 -34.34
N CYS A 513 26.87 50.33 -35.14
CA CYS A 513 26.24 49.01 -35.14
C CYS A 513 26.74 48.13 -33.99
N VAL A 514 25.81 47.51 -33.26
CA VAL A 514 26.03 46.71 -32.04
C VAL A 514 25.38 45.33 -32.14
N GLN A 515 25.82 44.39 -31.29
CA GLN A 515 25.23 43.04 -31.22
C GLN A 515 23.88 43.04 -30.52
N CYS A 516 23.67 43.97 -29.60
CA CYS A 516 22.49 44.07 -28.76
C CYS A 516 22.30 45.52 -28.32
N ARG A 517 21.05 45.89 -28.02
CA ARG A 517 20.64 47.12 -27.34
C ARG A 517 20.03 46.82 -25.96
N ASN A 518 19.74 45.56 -25.68
CA ASN A 518 19.20 45.07 -24.41
C ASN A 518 19.46 43.56 -24.31
N ASP A 519 19.26 43.00 -23.12
CA ASP A 519 19.63 41.61 -22.81
C ASP A 519 18.85 40.59 -23.64
N LEU A 520 17.61 40.89 -24.01
CA LEU A 520 16.75 40.01 -24.80
C LEU A 520 17.11 39.94 -26.28
N GLU A 521 17.99 40.84 -26.74
CA GLU A 521 18.59 40.75 -28.07
C GLU A 521 19.81 39.82 -28.10
N CYS A 522 20.25 39.35 -26.93
CA CYS A 522 21.25 38.29 -26.79
C CYS A 522 20.58 36.91 -26.69
N GLY A 523 21.34 35.85 -27.00
CA GLY A 523 20.84 34.48 -26.88
C GLY A 523 20.74 34.02 -25.42
N ASP A 524 20.10 32.87 -25.20
CA ASP A 524 19.91 32.28 -23.86
C ASP A 524 21.22 32.24 -23.05
N GLY A 525 21.16 32.68 -21.79
CA GLY A 525 22.32 32.74 -20.90
C GLY A 525 23.32 33.85 -21.27
N GLN A 526 22.91 34.83 -22.07
CA GLN A 526 23.69 36.03 -22.36
C GLN A 526 22.91 37.32 -22.07
N PHE A 527 23.65 38.38 -21.80
CA PHE A 527 23.13 39.72 -21.54
C PHE A 527 23.89 40.75 -22.37
N CYS A 528 23.33 41.94 -22.51
CA CYS A 528 23.95 43.00 -23.31
C CYS A 528 24.90 43.83 -22.46
N LEU A 529 26.18 43.83 -22.81
CA LEU A 529 27.23 44.59 -22.13
C LEU A 529 27.83 45.61 -23.10
N SER A 530 27.42 46.87 -22.96
CA SER A 530 27.87 48.00 -23.82
C SER A 530 27.79 47.70 -25.33
N GLY A 531 26.71 47.04 -25.76
CA GLY A 531 26.45 46.68 -27.17
C GLY A 531 27.13 45.39 -27.67
N GLU A 532 27.65 44.55 -26.78
CA GLU A 532 28.16 43.20 -27.07
C GLU A 532 27.50 42.17 -26.14
N CYS A 533 27.17 40.98 -26.65
CA CYS A 533 26.55 39.95 -25.83
C CYS A 533 27.60 39.23 -24.98
N ALA A 534 27.41 39.22 -23.66
CA ALA A 534 28.28 38.62 -22.65
C ALA A 534 27.56 37.50 -21.89
N SER A 535 28.31 36.52 -21.37
CA SER A 535 27.73 35.38 -20.65
C SER A 535 27.29 35.74 -19.24
N CYS A 536 26.14 35.19 -18.82
CA CYS A 536 25.52 35.43 -17.51
C CYS A 536 26.21 34.64 -16.41
N THR A 537 27.34 35.21 -15.97
CA THR A 537 28.29 34.63 -15.02
C THR A 537 28.65 35.60 -13.89
N THR A 538 27.90 36.69 -13.75
CA THR A 538 28.13 37.76 -12.77
C THR A 538 26.97 37.83 -11.79
N ASP A 539 27.17 38.49 -10.64
CA ASP A 539 26.15 38.61 -9.59
C ASP A 539 24.86 39.27 -10.10
N LYS A 540 24.98 40.24 -11.01
CA LYS A 540 23.84 40.94 -11.63
C LYS A 540 23.21 40.17 -12.80
N HIS A 541 23.91 39.18 -13.35
CA HIS A 541 23.47 38.34 -14.45
C HIS A 541 23.98 36.92 -14.25
N CYS A 542 23.22 36.09 -13.53
CA CYS A 542 23.62 34.76 -13.14
C CYS A 542 22.68 33.70 -13.70
N GLY A 543 23.26 32.60 -14.15
CA GLY A 543 22.51 31.42 -14.55
C GLY A 543 21.91 31.50 -15.96
N PRO A 544 21.16 30.46 -16.37
CA PRO A 544 20.65 30.34 -17.72
C PRO A 544 19.62 31.41 -18.11
N ARG A 545 18.98 32.05 -17.12
CA ARG A 545 18.02 33.14 -17.33
C ARG A 545 18.63 34.54 -17.22
N CYS A 546 19.91 34.66 -16.90
CA CYS A 546 20.54 35.96 -16.66
C CYS A 546 19.86 36.79 -15.56
N GLY A 547 19.41 36.12 -14.50
CA GLY A 547 18.78 36.79 -13.37
C GLY A 547 19.79 37.49 -12.48
N ALA A 548 19.40 38.61 -11.89
CA ALA A 548 20.18 39.16 -10.79
C ALA A 548 20.06 38.24 -9.57
N CYS A 549 21.19 37.93 -8.96
CA CYS A 549 21.22 37.35 -7.63
C CYS A 549 20.62 38.35 -6.62
N GLY A 550 20.09 37.86 -5.50
CA GLY A 550 19.32 38.71 -4.59
C GLY A 550 18.94 37.99 -3.30
N GLY A 551 18.43 38.76 -2.35
CA GLY A 551 18.05 38.25 -1.02
C GLY A 551 19.22 37.56 -0.31
N ASP A 552 18.99 36.32 0.13
CA ASP A 552 19.96 35.51 0.87
C ASP A 552 21.04 34.87 -0.03
N THR A 553 20.91 35.00 -1.36
CA THR A 553 21.86 34.46 -2.34
C THR A 553 22.41 35.53 -3.30
N PRO A 554 23.15 36.53 -2.82
CA PRO A 554 23.55 37.69 -3.64
C PRO A 554 24.72 37.47 -4.60
N PHE A 555 25.45 36.35 -4.52
CA PHE A 555 26.65 36.13 -5.33
C PHE A 555 26.46 35.04 -6.37
N CYS A 556 27.07 35.19 -7.54
CA CYS A 556 27.02 34.20 -8.61
C CYS A 556 28.21 33.25 -8.56
N LEU A 557 27.97 32.00 -8.17
CA LEU A 557 28.97 30.95 -8.28
C LEU A 557 28.98 30.42 -9.72
N SER A 558 30.04 30.74 -10.46
CA SER A 558 30.17 30.36 -11.88
C SER A 558 31.37 29.47 -12.17
N ASN A 559 31.22 28.56 -13.14
CA ASN A 559 32.32 27.84 -13.78
C ASN A 559 32.78 28.49 -15.11
N GLY A 560 32.31 29.70 -15.41
CA GLY A 560 32.55 30.43 -16.67
C GLY A 560 31.48 30.20 -17.74
N THR A 561 30.39 29.49 -17.43
CA THR A 561 29.24 29.30 -18.34
C THR A 561 27.93 29.62 -17.64
N ALA A 562 26.93 30.12 -18.38
CA ALA A 562 25.62 30.44 -17.80
C ALA A 562 24.93 29.20 -17.20
N GLN A 563 25.04 28.04 -17.84
CA GLN A 563 24.44 26.78 -17.34
C GLN A 563 25.11 26.27 -16.06
N GLY A 564 26.38 26.62 -15.84
CA GLY A 564 27.11 26.29 -14.62
C GLY A 564 27.16 27.42 -13.60
N SER A 565 26.28 28.41 -13.73
CA SER A 565 26.18 29.57 -12.84
C SER A 565 24.93 29.49 -11.99
N THR A 566 25.04 29.74 -10.69
CA THR A 566 23.91 29.75 -9.76
C THR A 566 24.12 30.77 -8.64
N CYS A 567 23.04 31.40 -8.19
CA CYS A 567 23.10 32.35 -7.09
C CYS A 567 23.27 31.62 -5.77
N VAL A 568 24.24 32.05 -4.98
CA VAL A 568 24.64 31.49 -3.69
C VAL A 568 24.79 32.57 -2.63
N GLY A 569 24.77 32.18 -1.37
CA GLY A 569 24.99 33.08 -0.24
C GLY A 569 26.42 33.59 -0.13
N CYS A 570 27.40 32.84 -0.65
CA CYS A 570 28.81 33.22 -0.71
C CYS A 570 29.64 32.34 -1.65
N THR A 571 30.70 32.91 -2.21
CA THR A 571 31.73 32.21 -2.98
C THR A 571 33.01 32.00 -2.17
N ASP A 572 33.37 32.94 -1.30
CA ASP A 572 34.46 32.86 -0.33
C ASP A 572 34.14 33.61 0.98
N ASP A 573 35.07 33.61 1.95
CA ASP A 573 34.86 34.21 3.27
C ASP A 573 34.69 35.73 3.23
N GLY A 574 35.22 36.42 2.21
CA GLY A 574 35.09 37.87 2.05
C GLY A 574 33.66 38.32 1.75
N ASP A 575 32.87 37.45 1.15
CA ASP A 575 31.46 37.66 0.83
C ASP A 575 30.54 37.68 2.06
N CYS A 576 31.04 37.20 3.20
CA CYS A 576 30.27 37.00 4.42
C CYS A 576 30.42 38.10 5.46
N GLY A 577 31.00 39.25 5.09
CA GLY A 577 31.23 40.36 6.02
C GLY A 577 32.11 39.94 7.20
N SER A 578 31.49 39.63 8.35
CA SER A 578 32.17 39.17 9.56
C SER A 578 32.21 37.65 9.77
N GLY A 579 31.58 36.87 8.89
CA GLY A 579 31.47 35.41 8.97
C GLY A 579 32.40 34.62 8.06
N VAL A 580 32.09 33.33 7.93
CA VAL A 580 32.84 32.36 7.13
C VAL A 580 31.91 31.72 6.11
N CYS A 581 32.36 31.54 4.88
CA CYS A 581 31.57 30.89 3.85
C CYS A 581 31.66 29.36 4.00
N ASN A 582 30.51 28.70 4.16
CA ASN A 582 30.50 27.24 4.15
C ASN A 582 30.64 26.73 2.70
N PRO A 583 31.72 25.98 2.37
CA PRO A 583 31.99 25.58 0.98
C PRO A 583 30.99 24.54 0.44
N THR A 584 30.21 23.89 1.31
CA THR A 584 29.24 22.84 0.94
C THR A 584 27.85 23.43 0.75
N THR A 585 27.36 24.20 1.73
CA THR A 585 26.02 24.80 1.66
C THR A 585 26.01 26.11 0.89
N ARG A 586 27.19 26.73 0.67
CA ARG A 586 27.35 28.04 0.03
C ARG A 586 26.55 29.15 0.72
N THR A 587 26.52 29.09 2.04
CA THR A 587 25.84 30.05 2.93
C THR A 587 26.85 30.65 3.89
N CYS A 588 26.66 31.92 4.24
CA CYS A 588 27.48 32.59 5.24
C CYS A 588 27.12 32.13 6.66
N GLU A 589 28.12 31.63 7.39
CA GLU A 589 28.02 31.29 8.80
C GLU A 589 28.57 32.45 9.64
N ASN A 590 27.66 33.27 10.18
CA ASN A 590 27.98 34.43 11.00
C ASN A 590 27.83 34.08 12.50
N SER A 591 28.94 33.86 13.21
CA SER A 591 28.94 33.64 14.66
C SER A 591 28.66 34.94 15.42
N GLY A 592 27.39 35.32 15.52
CA GLY A 592 26.91 36.58 16.11
C GLY A 592 25.80 37.29 15.34
N ALA A 593 25.28 36.67 14.27
CA ALA A 593 24.29 37.21 13.34
C ALA A 593 23.11 37.94 14.02
N CYS A 594 22.62 39.00 13.37
CA CYS A 594 21.53 39.87 13.84
C CYS A 594 20.41 39.07 14.53
N ALA A 595 20.26 39.24 15.84
CA ALA A 595 19.19 38.61 16.62
C ALA A 595 17.79 39.17 16.32
N VAL A 596 17.67 40.04 15.32
CA VAL A 596 16.49 40.82 14.95
C VAL A 596 16.27 40.76 13.44
N THR A 597 15.00 40.74 13.03
CA THR A 597 14.58 40.90 11.63
C THR A 597 14.86 42.34 11.20
N CYS A 598 15.63 42.51 10.12
CA CYS A 598 15.91 43.82 9.55
C CYS A 598 14.64 44.46 8.97
N GLU A 599 14.57 45.80 8.98
CA GLU A 599 13.43 46.51 8.40
C GLU A 599 13.38 46.29 6.88
N PRO A 600 12.18 46.34 6.24
CA PRO A 600 12.06 46.19 4.80
C PRO A 600 13.01 47.13 4.05
N GLY A 601 13.83 46.57 3.14
CA GLY A 601 14.86 47.32 2.39
C GLY A 601 16.26 47.29 3.01
N THR A 602 16.49 46.52 4.07
CA THR A 602 17.82 46.30 4.66
C THR A 602 18.13 44.81 4.85
N VAL A 603 19.42 44.45 4.78
CA VAL A 603 19.95 43.09 4.91
C VAL A 603 20.93 43.00 6.09
N CYS A 604 21.05 41.83 6.71
CA CYS A 604 21.97 41.65 7.84
C CYS A 604 23.40 41.36 7.35
N ASP A 605 24.38 42.17 7.77
CA ASP A 605 25.82 41.95 7.49
C ASP A 605 26.54 41.08 8.53
N GLY A 606 25.78 40.49 9.45
CA GLY A 606 26.26 39.72 10.60
C GLY A 606 26.37 40.52 11.90
N THR A 607 26.42 41.85 11.87
CA THR A 607 26.50 42.72 13.06
C THR A 607 25.49 43.87 13.09
N SER A 608 25.00 44.29 11.92
CA SER A 608 24.03 45.36 11.76
C SER A 608 23.13 45.12 10.54
N CYS A 609 21.96 45.77 10.53
CA CYS A 609 21.13 45.85 9.32
C CYS A 609 21.63 47.01 8.47
N VAL A 610 22.06 46.69 7.26
CA VAL A 610 22.63 47.63 6.29
C VAL A 610 21.80 47.64 5.01
N GLU A 611 21.96 48.64 4.15
CA GLU A 611 21.23 48.66 2.89
C GLU A 611 21.75 47.57 1.94
N CYS A 612 23.06 47.31 1.96
CA CYS A 612 23.68 46.29 1.13
C CYS A 612 25.03 45.86 1.70
N PHE A 613 25.46 44.65 1.32
CA PHE A 613 26.88 44.25 1.34
C PHE A 613 27.34 43.62 0.02
N ALA A 614 26.41 43.45 -0.92
CA ALA A 614 26.64 43.05 -2.29
C ALA A 614 25.77 43.91 -3.22
N ASP A 615 26.19 44.10 -4.45
CA ASP A 615 25.46 44.94 -5.43
C ASP A 615 24.03 44.42 -5.68
N ALA A 616 23.84 43.11 -5.58
CA ALA A 616 22.57 42.40 -5.65
C ALA A 616 21.50 42.89 -4.65
N HIS A 617 21.90 43.49 -3.53
CA HIS A 617 20.96 44.03 -2.54
C HIS A 617 20.43 45.42 -2.92
N CYS A 618 21.06 46.06 -3.90
CA CYS A 618 20.67 47.40 -4.29
C CYS A 618 19.49 47.42 -5.27
N PRO A 619 18.47 48.25 -5.00
CA PRO A 619 17.29 48.35 -5.86
C PRO A 619 17.65 48.66 -7.32
N CYS A 620 17.01 47.94 -8.25
CA CYS A 620 17.11 48.15 -9.70
C CYS A 620 18.54 48.21 -10.27
N GLY A 621 19.48 47.41 -9.74
CA GLY A 621 20.81 47.24 -10.32
C GLY A 621 21.88 48.23 -9.82
N GLY A 622 21.64 48.89 -8.69
CA GLY A 622 22.63 49.76 -8.05
C GLY A 622 23.92 49.03 -7.63
N THR A 623 24.92 49.80 -7.22
CA THR A 623 26.20 49.28 -6.72
C THR A 623 26.25 49.50 -5.21
N CYS A 624 26.69 48.50 -4.48
CA CYS A 624 26.89 48.61 -3.05
C CYS A 624 28.23 49.29 -2.76
N ASP A 625 28.19 50.43 -2.08
CA ASP A 625 29.41 50.94 -1.45
C ASP A 625 29.69 50.10 -0.20
N THR A 626 30.53 49.09 -0.33
CA THR A 626 30.90 48.18 0.75
C THR A 626 31.71 48.84 1.88
N ALA A 627 32.15 50.10 1.71
CA ALA A 627 32.78 50.86 2.79
C ALA A 627 31.75 51.56 3.69
N THR A 628 30.60 51.94 3.14
CA THR A 628 29.51 52.61 3.87
C THR A 628 28.27 51.74 4.05
N ASN A 629 28.22 50.57 3.40
CA ASN A 629 27.11 49.64 3.29
C ASN A 629 25.80 50.31 2.85
N THR A 630 25.92 51.24 1.90
CA THR A 630 24.80 52.01 1.32
C THR A 630 24.72 51.79 -0.18
N CYS A 631 23.50 51.75 -0.70
CA CYS A 631 23.29 51.61 -2.13
C CYS A 631 23.56 52.92 -2.87
N SER A 632 24.32 52.83 -3.96
CA SER A 632 24.68 53.94 -4.81
C SER A 632 24.22 53.70 -6.24
N THR A 633 23.91 54.79 -6.95
CA THR A 633 23.67 54.78 -8.41
C THR A 633 24.95 54.94 -9.21
N ALA A 634 26.11 55.03 -8.55
CA ALA A 634 27.41 55.04 -9.21
C ALA A 634 27.72 53.64 -9.78
N CYS A 635 28.49 53.59 -10.85
CA CYS A 635 28.96 52.35 -11.45
C CYS A 635 30.44 52.13 -11.13
N SER A 636 30.84 50.88 -11.00
CA SER A 636 32.23 50.43 -10.90
C SER A 636 32.75 49.90 -12.24
N ASP A 637 31.90 49.16 -12.96
CA ASP A 637 32.18 48.69 -14.32
C ASP A 637 30.92 48.73 -15.22
N SER A 638 31.08 48.46 -16.51
CA SER A 638 29.99 48.55 -17.48
C SER A 638 28.82 47.57 -17.23
N GLY A 639 29.02 46.51 -16.44
CA GLY A 639 27.97 45.59 -16.03
C GLY A 639 27.02 46.17 -14.98
N ASP A 640 27.37 47.30 -14.37
CA ASP A 640 26.49 48.06 -13.47
C ASP A 640 25.51 48.97 -14.22
N CYS A 641 25.67 49.07 -15.54
CA CYS A 641 24.92 49.98 -16.38
C CYS A 641 23.94 49.24 -17.29
N LEU A 642 22.98 49.97 -17.86
CA LEU A 642 22.10 49.39 -18.87
C LEU A 642 22.92 48.89 -20.07
N GLY A 643 22.42 47.91 -20.82
CA GLY A 643 23.23 47.25 -21.85
C GLY A 643 23.76 48.15 -22.99
N VAL A 644 23.24 49.38 -23.12
CA VAL A 644 23.69 50.40 -24.07
C VAL A 644 24.59 51.47 -23.46
N GLU A 645 24.88 51.34 -22.18
CA GLU A 645 25.71 52.24 -21.40
C GLU A 645 27.04 51.58 -21.07
N HIS A 646 27.97 52.40 -20.61
CA HIS A 646 29.23 51.96 -20.06
C HIS A 646 29.53 52.78 -18.82
N CYS A 647 30.28 52.19 -17.90
CA CYS A 647 30.71 52.94 -16.74
C CYS A 647 31.83 53.91 -17.11
N SER A 648 31.61 55.19 -16.87
CA SER A 648 32.62 56.21 -17.14
C SER A 648 33.64 56.28 -16.02
N ALA A 649 34.90 55.95 -16.33
CA ALA A 649 36.01 56.04 -15.38
C ALA A 649 36.27 57.47 -14.83
N LYS A 650 35.62 58.50 -15.38
CA LYS A 650 35.78 59.90 -14.95
C LYS A 650 34.68 60.36 -14.00
N THR A 651 33.44 60.03 -14.31
CA THR A 651 32.25 60.46 -13.55
C THR A 651 31.77 59.39 -12.57
N MET A 652 32.18 58.12 -12.77
CA MET A 652 31.62 56.95 -12.08
C MET A 652 30.11 56.84 -12.29
N GLU A 653 29.62 57.36 -13.43
CA GLU A 653 28.23 57.33 -13.84
C GLU A 653 28.09 56.50 -15.11
N CYS A 654 26.93 55.87 -15.27
CA CYS A 654 26.58 55.16 -16.48
C CYS A 654 26.37 56.16 -17.62
N GLU A 655 27.28 56.14 -18.58
CA GLU A 655 27.25 56.99 -19.76
C GLU A 655 26.84 56.15 -20.97
N ARG A 656 25.87 56.63 -21.73
CA ARG A 656 25.40 55.93 -22.93
C ARG A 656 26.46 55.88 -24.03
N GLY A 657 26.60 54.73 -24.67
CA GLY A 657 27.52 54.50 -25.78
C GLY A 657 28.38 53.24 -25.60
N ARG A 658 29.06 52.85 -26.69
CA ARG A 658 29.90 51.65 -26.70
C ARG A 658 31.32 51.96 -26.24
N ARG A 659 31.73 51.38 -25.10
CA ARG A 659 33.13 51.23 -24.70
C ARG A 659 33.47 49.78 -24.44
N LYS A 660 34.67 49.36 -24.86
CA LYS A 660 35.21 48.07 -24.44
C LYS A 660 35.71 48.20 -23.00
N PRO A 661 35.41 47.26 -22.09
CA PRO A 661 35.97 47.27 -20.74
C PRO A 661 37.50 47.38 -20.79
N GLY A 662 38.08 48.34 -20.05
CA GLY A 662 39.54 48.52 -19.93
C GLY A 662 40.23 49.45 -20.95
N THR A 663 39.50 50.28 -21.72
CA THR A 663 40.11 51.27 -22.64
C THR A 663 39.89 52.72 -22.18
N GLU A 664 40.96 53.52 -22.01
CA GLU A 664 40.92 54.98 -21.79
C GLU A 664 40.46 55.74 -23.07
N PRO A 665 39.91 56.98 -22.95
CA PRO A 665 39.27 57.67 -24.06
C PRO A 665 40.31 58.16 -25.06
N GLN A 666 40.53 57.37 -26.11
CA GLN A 666 40.87 57.91 -27.42
C GLN A 666 39.70 57.59 -28.34
N GLY A 667 39.04 58.64 -28.83
CA GLY A 667 37.91 58.53 -29.73
C GLY A 667 38.15 57.44 -30.77
N GLY A 668 37.23 56.47 -30.81
CA GLY A 668 37.32 55.37 -31.74
C GLY A 668 37.32 55.90 -33.16
N ALA A 669 38.46 55.79 -33.84
CA ALA A 669 38.51 55.96 -35.27
C ALA A 669 37.62 54.89 -35.92
N PHE A 670 36.70 55.39 -36.75
CA PHE A 670 35.89 54.72 -37.75
C PHE A 670 36.47 53.40 -38.28
N CYS A 671 35.65 52.35 -38.24
CA CYS A 671 35.88 51.19 -39.11
C CYS A 671 35.73 51.61 -40.59
N CYS A 672 36.83 51.48 -41.32
CA CYS A 672 36.93 51.33 -42.77
C CYS A 672 36.50 52.51 -43.66
N GLY A 673 37.38 53.50 -43.79
CA GLY A 673 37.52 54.30 -45.01
C GLY A 673 38.93 54.12 -45.58
N THR A 674 39.06 53.52 -46.76
CA THR A 674 40.31 53.56 -47.53
C THR A 674 40.55 55.00 -47.99
N THR A 675 41.46 55.72 -47.34
CA THR A 675 42.12 56.87 -47.95
C THR A 675 43.61 56.60 -48.06
N ALA A 676 44.07 56.65 -49.30
CA ALA A 676 45.47 56.63 -49.66
C ALA A 676 46.21 57.83 -49.03
N ASP A 677 47.52 57.65 -48.87
CA ASP A 677 48.55 58.63 -48.50
C ASP A 677 48.66 59.02 -47.01
N ALA A 678 49.48 58.26 -46.28
CA ALA A 678 50.73 58.75 -45.69
C ALA A 678 51.36 57.72 -44.74
N THR A 679 52.36 56.97 -45.22
CA THR A 679 53.41 56.40 -44.36
C THR A 679 54.62 57.33 -44.32
N PRO A 680 55.25 57.48 -43.15
CA PRO A 680 56.71 57.35 -43.11
C PRO A 680 57.20 56.28 -42.13
N ALA A 681 57.95 55.34 -42.71
CA ALA A 681 59.19 54.71 -42.27
C ALA A 681 59.35 54.04 -40.87
N GLY A 682 59.76 52.76 -40.93
CA GLY A 682 60.40 51.97 -39.87
C GLY A 682 59.56 50.73 -39.53
N SER A 683 59.97 49.48 -39.70
CA SER A 683 61.29 48.88 -39.79
C SER A 683 61.14 47.44 -40.32
N THR A 684 61.74 47.17 -41.47
CA THR A 684 61.82 45.86 -42.13
C THR A 684 63.09 45.12 -41.69
N THR A 685 63.00 44.32 -40.63
CA THR A 685 64.02 43.29 -40.33
C THR A 685 63.43 42.31 -39.32
N PHE A 686 62.71 41.27 -39.76
CA PHE A 686 62.56 40.04 -38.95
C PHE A 686 61.98 38.81 -39.70
N LEU A 687 61.70 38.89 -41.00
CA LEU A 687 60.98 37.82 -41.72
C LEU A 687 61.79 37.17 -42.87
N LEU A 688 63.08 36.88 -42.65
CA LEU A 688 63.92 36.18 -43.64
C LEU A 688 64.82 35.07 -43.07
N LEU A 689 64.50 34.47 -41.91
CA LEU A 689 65.33 33.42 -41.30
C LEU A 689 64.59 32.12 -40.90
N LEU A 690 63.41 31.83 -41.45
CA LEU A 690 62.64 30.61 -41.10
C LEU A 690 62.34 29.67 -42.28
N ALA A 691 63.16 29.71 -43.34
CA ALA A 691 63.03 28.80 -44.48
C ALA A 691 64.38 28.31 -45.02
N ALA A 692 65.25 27.78 -44.15
CA ALA A 692 66.42 26.99 -44.56
C ALA A 692 66.95 26.14 -43.38
N GLY A 693 66.24 25.07 -43.05
CA GLY A 693 66.63 24.10 -42.03
C GLY A 693 65.98 22.74 -42.28
N LEU A 694 65.93 22.38 -43.55
CA LEU A 694 65.58 21.04 -44.02
C LEU A 694 66.46 19.99 -43.31
N THR A 695 65.86 18.81 -43.15
CA THR A 695 66.54 17.54 -43.35
C THR A 695 67.75 17.28 -42.44
N PHE A 696 67.56 16.54 -41.36
CA PHE A 696 68.35 15.34 -41.09
C PHE A 696 67.63 14.52 -40.02
N LEU A 697 67.66 13.19 -40.18
CA LEU A 697 67.32 12.15 -39.18
C LEU A 697 65.91 11.53 -39.24
N ARG A 698 65.72 10.66 -40.24
CA ARG A 698 65.24 9.28 -40.02
C ARG A 698 66.45 8.34 -40.16
N PRO A 699 66.43 7.04 -39.79
CA PRO A 699 65.39 6.24 -39.10
C PRO A 699 65.94 5.26 -38.02
N ARG A 700 65.06 4.59 -37.23
CA ARG A 700 64.83 3.13 -37.28
C ARG A 700 63.87 2.63 -36.18
N ARG A 701 63.07 1.64 -36.61
CA ARG A 701 62.15 0.70 -35.93
C ARG A 701 62.81 0.01 -34.72
N THR A 702 62.10 -0.52 -33.71
CA THR A 702 61.16 -1.67 -33.72
C THR A 702 60.38 -1.74 -32.39
N ALA A 703 59.07 -1.93 -32.43
CA ALA A 703 58.32 -3.16 -32.07
C ALA A 703 58.27 -3.53 -30.56
N ARG A 704 57.13 -3.28 -29.92
CA ARG A 704 56.13 -4.32 -29.59
C ARG A 704 54.77 -3.69 -29.36
#